data_AF-A0A934FKZ1-F1
#
_entry.id   AF-A0A934FKZ1-F1
#
_cell.length_a   1.000
_cell.length_b   1.000
_cell.length_c   1.000
_cell.angle_alpha   90.00
_cell.angle_beta   90.00
_cell.angle_gamma   90.00
#
_symmetry.space_group_name_H-M   'P 1'
#
loop_
_entity.id
_entity.type
_entity.pdbx_description
1 polymer ?
#
loop_
_entity_poly.entity_id
_entity_poly.type
_entity_poly.pdbx_seq_one_letter_code
_entity_poly.pdbx_strand_id
1 'polypeptide(L)'
;MNHITRVTLASLLLCGLASSALAAETRPNILFILCDDLGWRDVGCFGSTYHETPNIDRLAARGVRFTQAYAASPLCSPTRSSILTGQFPARIGITSPVCHLPAVQLEKKLTPGNPNTRVLVADSLTRLKSEYFTLAEAFHEAGYATAHFGKWHLGHNLPQNPNDHYEPRDQGFDSDFPHAPKAAGPGGGYLAPWKFISDPTITGKPGEHIEDRMADEAAKYIRAHKGKPFFVNYWAYSVHSPWNARKDYIDYFKPKADLKNPQHNPLYAAMVRSLDDGVGRLLKAVEDAGVADNTIIVFFSDNGGWAYPPRATDPEGFEDQPATSNLPLRSGKASLYEGGTREPCIVVWPGKVKPGTVNDALFHSTDFYPTLLAMCGLKPRPGLKLDGFDQSGTLLGQPSPRDRVFCHFPHGSPAQAVSIPGFLPGTYVRKGDWKLIRFHADNDDGSDRFELYDLKSDLGESKNLAAANPELVRELNTLISGFLKDTGAVVPVRNPTYKPDDATKSAPKKKAAAKTEPAAEADPLEGWKARGCDATVKNGILTMTGKSAAPFLGFAAGKTTGPAMMKLRTRSAAGGAGKIEWLPSAAANQTADAKSASFTLKSGDWQELTVDLSATGALGIVRVYFPAQTQPVEVDWMELKSGQNTRRWNF
;
A
#
# COMPACT_ATOMS: atom_id res chain seq x y z
N MET A 1 16.99 -70.40 -41.64
CA MET A 1 15.74 -69.78 -41.14
C MET A 1 15.92 -69.05 -39.78
N ASN A 2 17.12 -68.56 -39.42
CA ASN A 2 17.41 -68.04 -38.06
C ASN A 2 17.99 -66.60 -38.00
N HIS A 3 17.74 -65.74 -38.99
CA HIS A 3 18.24 -64.36 -38.97
C HIS A 3 17.18 -63.26 -39.11
N ILE A 4 15.93 -63.61 -39.42
CA ILE A 4 14.87 -62.60 -39.67
C ILE A 4 14.10 -62.24 -38.39
N THR A 5 14.09 -63.11 -37.37
CA THR A 5 13.29 -62.91 -36.15
C THR A 5 13.97 -62.06 -35.06
N ARG A 6 15.28 -61.78 -35.16
CA ARG A 6 16.02 -60.95 -34.18
C ARG A 6 16.08 -59.47 -34.52
N VAL A 7 15.86 -59.09 -35.78
CA VAL A 7 15.86 -57.68 -36.19
C VAL A 7 14.52 -57.00 -35.86
N THR A 8 13.42 -57.73 -35.90
CA THR A 8 12.07 -57.18 -35.65
C THR A 8 11.83 -56.82 -34.18
N LEU A 9 12.44 -57.54 -33.23
CA LEU A 9 12.25 -57.29 -31.79
C LEU A 9 13.08 -56.08 -31.29
N ALA A 10 14.24 -55.81 -31.91
CA ALA A 10 15.05 -54.64 -31.60
C ALA A 10 14.43 -53.33 -32.12
N SER A 11 13.73 -53.38 -33.27
CA SER A 11 13.03 -52.22 -33.84
C SER A 11 11.75 -51.85 -33.07
N LEU A 12 11.06 -52.83 -32.48
CA LEU A 12 9.88 -52.60 -31.63
C LEU A 12 10.25 -52.03 -30.24
N LEU A 13 11.41 -52.37 -29.68
CA LEU A 13 11.91 -51.72 -28.46
C LEU A 13 12.43 -50.30 -28.70
N LEU A 14 13.02 -50.00 -29.86
CA LEU A 14 13.48 -48.64 -30.19
C LEU A 14 12.31 -47.67 -30.49
N CYS A 15 11.23 -48.15 -31.12
CA CYS A 15 10.02 -47.33 -31.30
C CYS A 15 9.23 -47.12 -30.00
N GLY A 16 9.25 -48.06 -29.06
CA GLY A 16 8.65 -47.89 -27.74
C GLY A 16 9.36 -46.87 -26.85
N LEU A 17 10.70 -46.80 -26.92
CA LEU A 17 11.52 -45.84 -26.17
C LEU A 17 11.48 -44.41 -26.76
N ALA A 18 11.27 -44.28 -28.07
CA ALA A 18 11.10 -42.97 -28.72
C ALA A 18 9.72 -42.35 -28.44
N SER A 19 8.66 -43.15 -28.27
CA SER A 19 7.32 -42.64 -27.93
C SER A 19 7.16 -42.24 -26.47
N SER A 20 7.96 -42.81 -25.55
CA SER A 20 7.99 -42.34 -24.15
C SER A 20 8.74 -41.01 -23.96
N ALA A 21 9.60 -40.63 -24.90
CA ALA A 21 10.32 -39.35 -24.87
C ALA A 21 9.49 -38.18 -25.42
N LEU A 22 8.50 -38.45 -26.29
CA LEU A 22 7.65 -37.41 -26.90
C LEU A 22 6.42 -37.02 -26.05
N ALA A 23 6.15 -37.76 -24.96
CA ALA A 23 4.98 -37.56 -24.10
C ALA A 23 5.36 -37.25 -22.65
N ALA A 24 6.58 -36.78 -22.39
CA ALA A 24 6.81 -35.98 -21.21
C ALA A 24 6.07 -34.66 -21.41
N GLU A 25 4.83 -34.59 -20.93
CA GLU A 25 4.08 -33.34 -20.79
C GLU A 25 5.03 -32.33 -20.13
N THR A 26 5.61 -31.41 -20.91
CA THR A 26 6.60 -30.48 -20.41
C THR A 26 5.88 -29.56 -19.45
N ARG A 27 6.02 -29.82 -18.15
CA ARG A 27 5.40 -29.00 -17.11
C ARG A 27 5.63 -27.52 -17.42
N PRO A 28 4.60 -26.67 -17.36
CA PRO A 28 4.75 -25.27 -17.72
C PRO A 28 5.66 -24.55 -16.73
N ASN A 29 6.37 -23.54 -17.23
CA ASN A 29 7.02 -22.55 -16.38
C ASN A 29 5.96 -21.65 -15.73
N ILE A 30 6.33 -20.99 -14.64
CA ILE A 30 5.50 -19.99 -13.97
C ILE A 30 6.30 -18.71 -13.79
N LEU A 31 5.73 -17.60 -14.24
CA LEU A 31 6.14 -16.24 -13.91
C LEU A 31 5.02 -15.58 -13.10
N PHE A 32 5.23 -15.42 -11.80
CA PHE A 32 4.29 -14.71 -10.91
C PHE A 32 4.77 -13.27 -10.74
N ILE A 33 4.05 -12.32 -11.31
CA ILE A 33 4.25 -10.88 -11.13
C ILE A 33 3.29 -10.37 -10.05
N LEU A 34 3.83 -9.95 -8.92
CA LEU A 34 3.08 -9.33 -7.83
C LEU A 34 3.50 -7.86 -7.67
N CYS A 35 2.55 -6.95 -7.80
CA CYS A 35 2.72 -5.52 -7.56
C CYS A 35 2.52 -5.19 -6.07
N ASP A 36 3.10 -4.09 -5.63
CA ASP A 36 3.02 -3.58 -4.25
C ASP A 36 2.18 -2.28 -4.27
N ASP A 37 1.02 -2.27 -3.59
CA ASP A 37 0.11 -1.11 -3.53
C ASP A 37 -0.45 -0.62 -4.89
N LEU A 38 -0.66 -1.53 -5.85
CA LEU A 38 -1.30 -1.20 -7.13
C LEU A 38 -2.82 -1.38 -7.01
N GLY A 39 -3.58 -0.31 -7.17
CA GLY A 39 -5.03 -0.32 -7.08
C GLY A 39 -5.73 -1.05 -8.22
N TRP A 40 -6.95 -1.50 -7.96
CA TRP A 40 -7.78 -2.29 -8.88
C TRP A 40 -7.94 -1.69 -10.28
N ARG A 41 -7.86 -0.35 -10.40
CA ARG A 41 -8.03 0.42 -11.63
C ARG A 41 -6.76 1.20 -12.00
N ASP A 42 -5.61 0.78 -11.50
CA ASP A 42 -4.37 1.53 -11.76
C ASP A 42 -3.68 1.17 -13.08
N VAL A 43 -4.30 0.28 -13.87
CA VAL A 43 -3.81 -0.13 -15.19
C VAL A 43 -4.91 0.03 -16.25
N GLY A 44 -4.50 0.28 -17.50
CA GLY A 44 -5.39 0.61 -18.61
C GLY A 44 -6.48 -0.45 -18.83
N CYS A 45 -6.09 -1.72 -18.89
CA CYS A 45 -7.02 -2.83 -19.07
C CYS A 45 -8.04 -3.02 -17.92
N PHE A 46 -7.84 -2.39 -16.76
CA PHE A 46 -8.82 -2.36 -15.67
C PHE A 46 -9.60 -1.05 -15.57
N GLY A 47 -9.37 -0.11 -16.49
CA GLY A 47 -10.16 1.11 -16.64
C GLY A 47 -9.46 2.38 -16.16
N SER A 48 -8.13 2.37 -15.96
CA SER A 48 -7.42 3.65 -15.82
C SER A 48 -7.59 4.46 -17.09
N THR A 49 -7.81 5.76 -16.92
CA THR A 49 -7.92 6.73 -18.03
C THR A 49 -6.77 7.73 -18.03
N TYR A 50 -5.82 7.59 -17.10
CA TYR A 50 -4.67 8.47 -16.96
C TYR A 50 -3.34 7.70 -16.96
N HIS A 51 -3.30 6.52 -16.33
CA HIS A 51 -2.11 5.69 -16.31
C HIS A 51 -1.99 4.91 -17.63
N GLU A 52 -0.77 4.75 -18.13
CA GLU A 52 -0.50 4.13 -19.43
C GLU A 52 0.34 2.86 -19.28
N THR A 53 -0.30 1.71 -19.49
CA THR A 53 0.26 0.38 -19.23
C THR A 53 0.16 -0.58 -20.44
N PRO A 54 0.71 -0.22 -21.61
CA PRO A 54 0.59 -1.01 -22.83
C PRO A 54 1.13 -2.45 -22.73
N ASN A 55 2.15 -2.73 -21.89
CA ASN A 55 2.65 -4.09 -21.73
C ASN A 55 1.70 -4.95 -20.89
N ILE A 56 1.14 -4.38 -19.82
CA ILE A 56 0.13 -5.05 -19.00
C ILE A 56 -1.18 -5.24 -19.81
N ASP A 57 -1.54 -4.27 -20.66
CA ASP A 57 -2.68 -4.38 -21.56
C ASP A 57 -2.47 -5.49 -22.60
N ARG A 58 -1.24 -5.61 -23.14
CA ARG A 58 -0.85 -6.72 -24.01
C ARG A 58 -0.89 -8.07 -23.28
N LEU A 59 -0.51 -8.13 -22.01
CA LEU A 59 -0.64 -9.33 -21.17
C LEU A 59 -2.12 -9.71 -21.01
N ALA A 60 -2.98 -8.74 -20.68
CA ALA A 60 -4.42 -8.95 -20.57
C ALA A 60 -5.05 -9.52 -21.85
N ALA A 61 -4.64 -9.02 -23.02
CA ALA A 61 -5.13 -9.52 -24.31
C ALA A 61 -4.75 -11.00 -24.57
N ARG A 62 -3.73 -11.53 -23.89
CA ARG A 62 -3.26 -12.92 -24.01
C ARG A 62 -3.89 -13.87 -22.99
N GLY A 63 -4.59 -13.35 -21.99
CA GLY A 63 -5.07 -14.13 -20.85
C GLY A 63 -6.54 -13.93 -20.54
N VAL A 64 -6.90 -14.29 -19.31
CA VAL A 64 -8.18 -13.97 -18.68
C VAL A 64 -7.95 -12.92 -17.60
N ARG A 65 -8.83 -11.92 -17.54
CA ARG A 65 -8.86 -10.92 -16.46
C ARG A 65 -9.96 -11.25 -15.46
N PHE A 66 -9.63 -11.30 -14.17
CA PHE A 66 -10.63 -11.40 -13.11
C PHE A 66 -11.06 -10.02 -12.66
N THR A 67 -12.35 -9.74 -12.72
CA THR A 67 -12.90 -8.47 -12.21
C THR A 67 -13.16 -8.52 -10.71
N GLN A 68 -13.19 -9.70 -10.09
CA GLN A 68 -13.52 -9.91 -8.68
C GLN A 68 -12.44 -10.72 -7.94
N ALA A 69 -11.19 -10.32 -8.13
CA ALA A 69 -10.06 -10.89 -7.40
C ALA A 69 -9.76 -10.10 -6.13
N TYR A 70 -9.48 -10.80 -5.03
CA TYR A 70 -9.29 -10.21 -3.71
C TYR A 70 -7.96 -10.61 -3.07
N ALA A 71 -7.25 -9.63 -2.53
CA ALA A 71 -6.17 -9.84 -1.58
C ALA A 71 -6.74 -10.31 -0.23
N ALA A 72 -6.03 -11.22 0.44
CA ALA A 72 -6.44 -11.74 1.75
C ALA A 72 -6.41 -10.71 2.90
N SER A 73 -5.83 -9.55 2.64
CA SER A 73 -5.66 -8.46 3.60
C SER A 73 -5.46 -7.14 2.84
N PRO A 74 -5.83 -5.99 3.43
CA PRO A 74 -5.56 -4.69 2.82
C PRO A 74 -4.11 -4.21 3.00
N LEU A 75 -3.17 -5.14 3.24
CA LEU A 75 -1.78 -4.88 3.59
C LEU A 75 -0.86 -5.99 3.06
N CYS A 76 0.39 -5.63 2.80
CA CYS A 76 1.37 -6.39 2.05
C CYS A 76 1.80 -7.74 2.67
N SER A 77 2.53 -7.76 3.81
CA SER A 77 3.02 -9.02 4.43
C SER A 77 1.92 -10.07 4.64
N PRO A 78 0.72 -9.71 5.14
CA PRO A 78 -0.39 -10.65 5.25
C PRO A 78 -0.75 -11.30 3.90
N THR A 79 -0.98 -10.52 2.83
CA THR A 79 -1.34 -11.08 1.51
C THR A 79 -0.21 -11.92 0.93
N ARG A 80 1.04 -11.45 1.03
CA ARG A 80 2.24 -12.20 0.59
C ARG A 80 2.34 -13.57 1.26
N SER A 81 2.06 -13.62 2.57
CA SER A 81 2.03 -14.88 3.31
C SER A 81 0.92 -15.82 2.82
N SER A 82 -0.24 -15.26 2.45
CA SER A 82 -1.37 -16.04 1.93
C SER A 82 -1.08 -16.67 0.56
N ILE A 83 -0.34 -15.98 -0.30
CA ILE A 83 0.04 -16.47 -1.63
C ILE A 83 0.99 -17.66 -1.49
N LEU A 84 2.02 -17.53 -0.64
CA LEU A 84 3.02 -18.59 -0.47
C LEU A 84 2.50 -19.80 0.30
N THR A 85 1.50 -19.66 1.16
CA THR A 85 1.03 -20.79 2.01
C THR A 85 -0.33 -21.33 1.59
N GLY A 86 -1.09 -20.60 0.76
CA GLY A 86 -2.48 -20.92 0.46
C GLY A 86 -3.42 -20.81 1.67
N GLN A 87 -3.00 -20.11 2.73
CA GLN A 87 -3.72 -19.98 4.00
C GLN A 87 -4.10 -18.53 4.30
N PHE A 88 -5.17 -18.33 5.07
CA PHE A 88 -5.57 -16.99 5.48
C PHE A 88 -4.53 -16.37 6.44
N PRO A 89 -4.29 -15.05 6.36
CA PRO A 89 -3.40 -14.37 7.29
C PRO A 89 -3.83 -14.49 8.76
N ALA A 90 -5.15 -14.63 9.01
CA ALA A 90 -5.69 -14.91 10.33
C ALA A 90 -5.20 -16.26 10.92
N ARG A 91 -5.04 -17.28 10.06
CA ARG A 91 -4.50 -18.60 10.42
C ARG A 91 -3.00 -18.55 10.65
N ILE A 92 -2.29 -17.80 9.81
CA ILE A 92 -0.84 -17.66 9.90
C ILE A 92 -0.43 -16.82 11.11
N GLY A 93 -1.17 -15.74 11.38
CA GLY A 93 -0.89 -14.76 12.43
C GLY A 93 -0.16 -13.50 11.93
N ILE A 94 0.27 -13.47 10.66
CA ILE A 94 0.82 -12.26 10.02
C ILE A 94 -0.37 -11.41 9.54
N THR A 95 -0.74 -10.38 10.30
CA THR A 95 -1.94 -9.56 10.03
C THR A 95 -1.63 -8.07 9.84
N SER A 96 -0.35 -7.68 9.94
CA SER A 96 0.17 -6.32 9.74
C SER A 96 1.55 -6.37 9.05
N PRO A 97 2.00 -5.31 8.35
CA PRO A 97 3.25 -5.30 7.57
C PRO A 97 4.52 -5.14 8.43
N VAL A 98 4.61 -5.88 9.53
CA VAL A 98 5.66 -5.73 10.56
C VAL A 98 6.84 -6.70 10.39
N CYS A 99 6.89 -7.48 9.30
CA CYS A 99 7.90 -8.52 9.15
C CYS A 99 9.35 -8.03 8.95
N HIS A 100 9.53 -6.73 8.71
CA HIS A 100 10.84 -6.07 8.63
C HIS A 100 11.37 -5.66 10.02
N LEU A 101 10.55 -5.70 11.07
CA LEU A 101 10.98 -5.27 12.40
C LEU A 101 12.06 -6.20 12.98
N PRO A 102 13.01 -5.65 13.77
CA PRO A 102 14.11 -6.41 14.35
C PRO A 102 13.63 -7.39 15.42
N ALA A 103 12.54 -7.08 16.13
CA ALA A 103 11.98 -7.96 17.15
C ALA A 103 11.28 -9.16 16.50
N VAL A 104 11.67 -10.37 16.90
CA VAL A 104 11.00 -11.61 16.49
C VAL A 104 9.80 -11.85 17.39
N GLN A 105 8.63 -12.00 16.77
CA GLN A 105 7.36 -12.32 17.40
C GLN A 105 6.68 -13.41 16.56
N LEU A 106 6.49 -14.59 17.17
CA LEU A 106 5.98 -15.81 16.53
C LEU A 106 4.66 -16.29 17.14
N GLU A 107 4.15 -15.57 18.15
CA GLU A 107 2.96 -15.96 18.90
C GLU A 107 1.78 -15.04 18.59
N LYS A 108 0.63 -15.65 18.32
CA LYS A 108 -0.64 -14.96 18.21
C LYS A 108 -1.09 -14.47 19.58
N LYS A 109 -1.15 -13.16 19.79
CA LYS A 109 -1.68 -12.57 21.02
C LYS A 109 -2.26 -11.18 20.76
N LEU A 110 -2.99 -10.65 21.74
CA LEU A 110 -3.37 -9.25 21.75
C LEU A 110 -2.20 -8.37 22.21
N THR A 111 -2.10 -7.19 21.62
CA THR A 111 -1.22 -6.14 22.11
C THR A 111 -1.76 -5.60 23.44
N PRO A 112 -0.96 -5.54 24.52
CA PRO A 112 -1.39 -4.93 25.77
C PRO A 112 -1.77 -3.46 25.59
N GLY A 113 -2.92 -3.06 26.15
CA GLY A 113 -3.40 -1.68 26.08
C GLY A 113 -3.04 -0.85 27.31
N ASN A 114 -3.24 0.46 27.20
CA ASN A 114 -3.23 1.39 28.33
C ASN A 114 -4.63 2.04 28.49
N PRO A 115 -4.90 2.83 29.54
CA PRO A 115 -6.22 3.43 29.74
C PRO A 115 -6.76 4.31 28.60
N ASN A 116 -5.89 4.77 27.67
CA ASN A 116 -6.26 5.54 26.48
C ASN A 116 -6.49 4.64 25.25
N THR A 117 -6.17 3.35 25.32
CA THR A 117 -6.42 2.37 24.26
C THR A 117 -7.84 1.84 24.40
N ARG A 118 -8.72 2.14 23.43
CA ARG A 118 -10.12 1.68 23.46
C ARG A 118 -10.27 0.20 23.14
N VAL A 119 -9.60 -0.27 22.10
CA VAL A 119 -9.67 -1.65 21.59
C VAL A 119 -8.27 -2.25 21.61
N LEU A 120 -8.15 -3.44 22.19
CA LEU A 120 -6.93 -4.24 22.10
C LEU A 120 -6.91 -4.92 20.74
N VAL A 121 -5.84 -4.69 19.98
CA VAL A 121 -5.64 -5.20 18.62
C VAL A 121 -4.66 -6.38 18.62
N ALA A 122 -4.59 -7.12 17.51
CA ALA A 122 -3.63 -8.22 17.41
C ALA A 122 -2.18 -7.70 17.45
N ASP A 123 -1.28 -8.47 18.07
CA ASP A 123 0.16 -8.34 17.90
C ASP A 123 0.57 -9.28 16.75
N SER A 124 0.82 -8.71 15.57
CA SER A 124 1.07 -9.48 14.36
C SER A 124 2.41 -10.20 14.45
N LEU A 125 2.47 -11.43 13.93
CA LEU A 125 3.73 -12.12 13.75
C LEU A 125 4.67 -11.32 12.84
N THR A 126 5.96 -11.36 13.16
CA THR A 126 7.01 -10.64 12.41
C THR A 126 7.81 -11.55 11.49
N ARG A 127 7.52 -12.86 11.45
CA ARG A 127 8.17 -13.81 10.53
C ARG A 127 7.15 -14.85 10.03
N LEU A 128 7.27 -15.26 8.77
CA LEU A 128 6.65 -16.49 8.28
C LEU A 128 7.42 -17.66 8.87
N LYS A 129 6.75 -18.49 9.68
CA LYS A 129 7.39 -19.63 10.32
C LYS A 129 7.78 -20.69 9.29
N SER A 130 8.92 -21.33 9.49
CA SER A 130 9.41 -22.44 8.64
C SER A 130 8.55 -23.71 8.69
N GLU A 131 7.59 -23.80 9.62
CA GLU A 131 6.61 -24.91 9.65
C GLU A 131 5.58 -24.83 8.50
N TYR A 132 5.41 -23.66 7.87
CA TYR A 132 4.53 -23.52 6.73
C TYR A 132 5.23 -23.97 5.45
N PHE A 133 4.72 -25.05 4.84
CA PHE A 133 5.21 -25.52 3.54
C PHE A 133 4.73 -24.61 2.41
N THR A 134 5.67 -23.87 1.84
CA THR A 134 5.40 -22.82 0.87
C THR A 134 5.21 -23.34 -0.56
N LEU A 135 4.65 -22.48 -1.41
CA LEU A 135 4.44 -22.74 -2.83
C LEU A 135 5.80 -22.91 -3.55
N ALA A 136 6.81 -22.15 -3.14
CA ALA A 136 8.16 -22.26 -3.68
C ALA A 136 8.80 -23.61 -3.31
N GLU A 137 8.68 -24.05 -2.05
CA GLU A 137 9.12 -25.39 -1.65
C GLU A 137 8.39 -26.50 -2.43
N ALA A 138 7.08 -26.37 -2.64
CA ALA A 138 6.32 -27.32 -3.45
C ALA A 138 6.84 -27.42 -4.90
N PHE A 139 7.19 -26.28 -5.52
CA PHE A 139 7.80 -26.28 -6.85
C PHE A 139 9.23 -26.81 -6.84
N HIS A 140 10.04 -26.43 -5.85
CA HIS A 140 11.40 -26.91 -5.68
C HIS A 140 11.44 -28.44 -5.53
N GLU A 141 10.64 -29.02 -4.63
CA GLU A 141 10.50 -30.47 -4.47
C GLU A 141 10.00 -31.17 -5.75
N ALA A 142 9.15 -30.50 -6.54
CA ALA A 142 8.70 -30.99 -7.83
C ALA A 142 9.76 -30.89 -8.95
N GLY A 143 10.97 -30.40 -8.63
CA GLY A 143 12.08 -30.30 -9.56
C GLY A 143 12.06 -29.06 -10.44
N TYR A 144 11.42 -27.96 -10.01
CA TYR A 144 11.53 -26.68 -10.68
C TYR A 144 12.86 -25.98 -10.35
N ALA A 145 13.29 -25.04 -11.19
CA ALA A 145 14.22 -24.00 -10.79
C ALA A 145 13.43 -22.84 -10.18
N THR A 146 13.77 -22.40 -8.98
CA THR A 146 12.98 -21.43 -8.20
C THR A 146 13.77 -20.16 -7.96
N ALA A 147 13.17 -18.99 -8.21
CA ALA A 147 13.83 -17.72 -7.94
C ALA A 147 12.86 -16.65 -7.46
N HIS A 148 13.31 -15.85 -6.49
CA HIS A 148 12.62 -14.66 -6.02
C HIS A 148 13.34 -13.40 -6.51
N PHE A 149 12.56 -12.46 -7.05
CA PHE A 149 13.04 -11.15 -7.46
C PHE A 149 12.21 -10.07 -6.77
N GLY A 150 12.84 -9.27 -5.91
CA GLY A 150 12.28 -8.04 -5.36
C GLY A 150 11.92 -8.07 -3.88
N LYS A 151 10.75 -7.52 -3.54
CA LYS A 151 10.32 -7.30 -2.16
C LYS A 151 9.91 -8.61 -1.52
N TRP A 152 10.59 -9.01 -0.45
CA TRP A 152 10.23 -10.20 0.34
C TRP A 152 9.17 -9.91 1.40
N HIS A 153 9.54 -9.12 2.42
CA HIS A 153 8.67 -8.62 3.49
C HIS A 153 7.87 -9.71 4.25
N LEU A 154 8.44 -10.90 4.40
CA LEU A 154 7.90 -12.00 5.23
C LEU A 154 8.84 -12.42 6.37
N GLY A 155 9.96 -11.73 6.53
CA GLY A 155 10.89 -11.93 7.62
C GLY A 155 12.33 -11.79 7.17
N HIS A 156 13.24 -11.79 8.12
CA HIS A 156 14.68 -11.84 7.86
C HIS A 156 15.37 -12.57 9.00
N ASN A 157 16.50 -13.19 8.67
CA ASN A 157 17.30 -13.93 9.64
C ASN A 157 18.10 -12.94 10.50
N LEU A 158 18.12 -13.19 11.80
CA LEU A 158 18.95 -12.42 12.72
C LEU A 158 20.36 -13.00 12.74
N PRO A 159 21.43 -12.21 12.55
CA PRO A 159 22.81 -12.72 12.52
C PRO A 159 23.21 -13.53 13.76
N GLN A 160 22.58 -13.25 14.90
CA GLN A 160 22.82 -13.92 16.17
C GLN A 160 22.07 -15.25 16.34
N ASN A 161 21.15 -15.62 15.45
CA ASN A 161 20.41 -16.88 15.53
C ASN A 161 20.58 -17.72 14.26
N PRO A 162 21.45 -18.75 14.27
CA PRO A 162 21.69 -19.59 13.10
C PRO A 162 20.50 -20.52 12.75
N ASN A 163 19.49 -20.63 13.62
CA ASN A 163 18.28 -21.43 13.37
C ASN A 163 17.15 -20.62 12.71
N ASP A 164 17.39 -19.35 12.38
CA ASP A 164 16.41 -18.55 11.65
C ASP A 164 16.35 -19.01 10.19
N HIS A 165 15.12 -19.20 9.68
CA HIS A 165 14.83 -19.70 8.33
C HIS A 165 13.67 -18.93 7.71
N TYR A 166 13.81 -17.61 7.59
CA TYR A 166 12.72 -16.69 7.24
C TYR A 166 12.92 -15.96 5.91
N GLU A 167 14.05 -16.15 5.24
CA GLU A 167 14.40 -15.44 4.00
C GLU A 167 14.00 -16.28 2.78
N PRO A 168 13.97 -15.71 1.55
CA PRO A 168 13.52 -16.44 0.37
C PRO A 168 14.23 -17.78 0.17
N ARG A 169 15.56 -17.83 0.39
CA ARG A 169 16.35 -19.06 0.23
C ARG A 169 16.02 -20.15 1.25
N ASP A 170 15.52 -19.77 2.42
CA ASP A 170 15.05 -20.72 3.43
C ASP A 170 13.65 -21.27 3.12
N GLN A 171 12.95 -20.63 2.18
CA GLN A 171 11.54 -20.83 1.88
C GLN A 171 11.39 -21.37 0.45
N GLY A 172 12.33 -22.21 0.02
CA GLY A 172 12.25 -22.96 -1.23
C GLY A 172 12.66 -22.20 -2.50
N PHE A 173 13.34 -21.06 -2.40
CA PHE A 173 13.93 -20.37 -3.57
C PHE A 173 15.43 -20.67 -3.73
N ASP A 174 15.85 -21.12 -4.91
CA ASP A 174 17.27 -21.34 -5.25
C ASP A 174 18.05 -20.01 -5.39
N SER A 175 17.35 -18.95 -5.81
CA SER A 175 17.93 -17.62 -6.04
C SER A 175 17.07 -16.53 -5.44
N ASP A 176 17.73 -15.46 -4.98
CA ASP A 176 17.13 -14.25 -4.42
C ASP A 176 17.93 -13.04 -4.88
N PHE A 177 17.26 -12.08 -5.51
CA PHE A 177 17.81 -10.80 -5.94
C PHE A 177 16.80 -9.66 -5.71
N PRO A 178 17.19 -8.49 -5.16
CA PRO A 178 18.54 -8.10 -4.77
C PRO A 178 18.97 -8.57 -3.37
N HIS A 179 18.23 -9.51 -2.76
CA HIS A 179 18.43 -9.91 -1.36
C HIS A 179 18.39 -8.72 -0.38
N ALA A 180 17.18 -8.19 -0.17
CA ALA A 180 16.91 -7.12 0.79
C ALA A 180 15.80 -7.50 1.81
N PRO A 181 15.94 -8.61 2.56
CA PRO A 181 14.86 -9.14 3.39
C PRO A 181 14.47 -8.21 4.56
N LYS A 182 15.34 -7.28 4.95
CA LYS A 182 15.09 -6.25 5.96
C LYS A 182 14.31 -5.04 5.43
N ALA A 183 14.17 -4.90 4.12
CA ALA A 183 13.52 -3.75 3.51
C ALA A 183 11.99 -3.94 3.48
N ALA A 184 11.25 -2.98 4.05
CA ALA A 184 9.77 -2.92 3.92
C ALA A 184 9.32 -2.36 2.55
N GLY A 185 10.26 -1.84 1.78
CA GLY A 185 10.10 -1.14 0.51
C GLY A 185 11.45 -0.51 0.11
N PRO A 186 11.52 0.22 -1.01
CA PRO A 186 12.77 0.79 -1.52
C PRO A 186 13.14 2.08 -0.77
N GLY A 187 13.52 1.94 0.50
CA GLY A 187 13.94 3.06 1.35
C GLY A 187 15.09 3.84 0.70
N GLY A 188 14.91 5.16 0.57
CA GLY A 188 15.85 6.03 -0.15
C GLY A 188 15.57 6.21 -1.64
N GLY A 189 14.50 5.60 -2.18
CA GLY A 189 14.02 5.81 -3.55
C GLY A 189 14.22 4.61 -4.48
N TYR A 190 13.58 4.68 -5.65
CA TYR A 190 13.62 3.66 -6.69
C TYR A 190 14.83 3.80 -7.62
N LEU A 191 15.46 4.97 -7.61
CA LEU A 191 16.55 5.33 -8.49
C LEU A 191 17.91 5.08 -7.82
N ALA A 192 18.84 4.47 -8.54
CA ALA A 192 20.17 4.19 -8.01
C ALA A 192 20.93 5.49 -7.69
N PRO A 193 21.75 5.52 -6.62
CA PRO A 193 22.14 4.37 -5.79
C PRO A 193 21.06 3.94 -4.77
N TRP A 194 20.73 2.65 -4.77
CA TRP A 194 19.69 2.06 -3.93
C TRP A 194 20.17 1.83 -2.50
N LYS A 195 19.70 2.64 -1.55
CA LYS A 195 20.16 2.61 -0.15
C LYS A 195 19.60 1.45 0.68
N PHE A 196 18.51 0.85 0.24
CA PHE A 196 17.86 -0.28 0.95
C PHE A 196 18.51 -1.63 0.65
N ILE A 197 19.43 -1.69 -0.33
CA ILE A 197 20.19 -2.89 -0.67
C ILE A 197 21.52 -2.82 0.09
N SER A 198 21.76 -3.79 0.97
CA SER A 198 22.99 -3.83 1.78
C SER A 198 24.18 -4.49 1.08
N ASP A 199 23.93 -5.27 0.02
CA ASP A 199 25.00 -5.91 -0.76
C ASP A 199 25.73 -4.85 -1.63
N PRO A 200 27.00 -4.55 -1.34
CA PRO A 200 27.74 -3.52 -2.06
C PRO A 200 28.09 -3.93 -3.50
N THR A 201 27.94 -5.20 -3.87
CA THR A 201 28.17 -5.69 -5.24
C THR A 201 27.00 -5.36 -6.17
N ILE A 202 25.82 -5.10 -5.62
CA ILE A 202 24.64 -4.71 -6.36
C ILE A 202 24.65 -3.20 -6.53
N THR A 203 25.18 -2.76 -7.68
CA THR A 203 25.25 -1.34 -8.07
C THR A 203 24.43 -1.08 -9.32
N GLY A 204 24.09 0.19 -9.55
CA GLY A 204 23.37 0.65 -10.72
C GLY A 204 23.92 1.99 -11.20
N LYS A 205 23.67 2.32 -12.46
CA LYS A 205 24.00 3.66 -13.01
C LYS A 205 23.16 4.70 -12.26
N PRO A 206 23.69 5.87 -11.89
CA PRO A 206 22.89 6.91 -11.24
C PRO A 206 21.60 7.19 -12.01
N GLY A 207 20.44 7.11 -11.33
CA GLY A 207 19.13 7.24 -11.95
C GLY A 207 18.53 5.96 -12.55
N GLU A 208 19.22 4.83 -12.51
CA GLU A 208 18.68 3.52 -12.91
C GLU A 208 17.56 3.09 -11.96
N HIS A 209 16.41 2.69 -12.51
CA HIS A 209 15.26 2.26 -11.73
C HIS A 209 15.45 0.82 -11.24
N ILE A 210 15.07 0.50 -10.00
CA ILE A 210 15.29 -0.86 -9.45
C ILE A 210 14.51 -1.94 -10.23
N GLU A 211 13.32 -1.64 -10.73
CA GLU A 211 12.49 -2.53 -11.55
C GLU A 211 13.18 -2.90 -12.85
N ASP A 212 13.84 -1.94 -13.51
CA ASP A 212 14.64 -2.19 -14.71
C ASP A 212 15.76 -3.19 -14.39
N ARG A 213 16.51 -2.94 -13.31
CA ARG A 213 17.59 -3.81 -12.86
C ARG A 213 17.08 -5.22 -12.49
N MET A 214 16.01 -5.30 -11.72
CA MET A 214 15.42 -6.57 -11.31
C MET A 214 14.86 -7.36 -12.49
N ALA A 215 14.20 -6.71 -13.44
CA ALA A 215 13.67 -7.36 -14.63
C ALA A 215 14.79 -7.90 -15.51
N ASP A 216 15.92 -7.19 -15.62
CA ASP A 216 17.10 -7.66 -16.35
C ASP A 216 17.75 -8.88 -15.68
N GLU A 217 17.82 -8.94 -14.35
CA GLU A 217 18.31 -10.12 -13.62
C GLU A 217 17.35 -11.32 -13.74
N ALA A 218 16.05 -11.09 -13.65
CA ALA A 218 15.03 -12.11 -13.89
C ALA A 218 15.12 -12.64 -15.34
N ALA A 219 15.34 -11.77 -16.32
CA ALA A 219 15.52 -12.16 -17.71
C ALA A 219 16.75 -13.05 -17.92
N LYS A 220 17.88 -12.77 -17.24
CA LYS A 220 19.06 -13.63 -17.25
C LYS A 220 18.74 -15.00 -16.67
N TYR A 221 18.03 -15.05 -15.54
CA TYR A 221 17.63 -16.30 -14.90
C TYR A 221 16.74 -17.16 -15.81
N ILE A 222 15.71 -16.56 -16.43
CA ILE A 222 14.81 -17.25 -17.37
C ILE A 222 15.61 -17.84 -18.54
N ARG A 223 16.52 -17.09 -19.16
CA ARG A 223 17.35 -17.58 -20.27
C ARG A 223 18.26 -18.73 -19.85
N ALA A 224 18.85 -18.65 -18.65
CA ALA A 224 19.73 -19.69 -18.12
C ALA A 224 18.98 -21.00 -17.81
N HIS A 225 17.70 -20.92 -17.44
CA HIS A 225 16.90 -22.06 -17.02
C HIS A 225 15.91 -22.56 -18.06
N LYS A 226 15.89 -22.04 -19.29
CA LYS A 226 14.91 -22.42 -20.34
C LYS A 226 14.81 -23.93 -20.66
N GLY A 227 15.82 -24.73 -20.28
CA GLY A 227 15.83 -26.19 -20.45
C GLY A 227 15.20 -26.97 -19.30
N LYS A 228 14.72 -26.31 -18.24
CA LYS A 228 14.10 -26.90 -17.05
C LYS A 228 12.87 -26.05 -16.67
N PRO A 229 11.76 -26.64 -16.16
CA PRO A 229 10.65 -25.84 -15.67
C PRO A 229 11.10 -24.89 -14.55
N PHE A 230 10.69 -23.63 -14.60
CA PHE A 230 11.02 -22.63 -13.58
C PHE A 230 9.79 -22.00 -12.91
N PHE A 231 9.94 -21.60 -11.65
CA PHE A 231 9.02 -20.74 -10.91
C PHE A 231 9.77 -19.45 -10.55
N VAL A 232 9.45 -18.38 -11.29
CA VAL A 232 9.98 -17.04 -11.04
C VAL A 232 8.92 -16.25 -10.30
N ASN A 233 9.24 -15.89 -9.07
CA ASN A 233 8.43 -15.06 -8.20
C ASN A 233 8.94 -13.61 -8.26
N TYR A 234 8.37 -12.80 -9.15
CA TYR A 234 8.73 -11.39 -9.33
C TYR A 234 7.79 -10.51 -8.49
N TRP A 235 8.24 -10.14 -7.30
CA TRP A 235 7.51 -9.28 -6.38
C TRP A 235 8.07 -7.87 -6.47
N ALA A 236 7.45 -7.05 -7.32
CA ALA A 236 7.89 -5.68 -7.55
C ALA A 236 7.92 -4.87 -6.24
N TYR A 237 8.84 -3.90 -6.17
CA TYR A 237 8.76 -2.83 -5.18
C TYR A 237 7.69 -1.81 -5.60
N SER A 238 7.55 -1.59 -6.90
CA SER A 238 6.57 -0.69 -7.46
C SER A 238 5.15 -1.14 -7.17
N VAL A 239 4.25 -0.24 -6.76
CA VAL A 239 4.35 1.24 -6.74
C VAL A 239 4.29 1.82 -5.32
N HIS A 240 4.86 1.09 -4.35
CA HIS A 240 4.86 1.44 -2.94
C HIS A 240 5.66 2.73 -2.63
N SER A 241 5.37 3.37 -1.50
CA SER A 241 6.18 4.47 -0.98
C SER A 241 7.64 4.06 -0.66
N PRO A 242 8.63 4.98 -0.61
CA PRO A 242 8.54 6.41 -0.91
C PRO A 242 8.22 6.65 -2.39
N TRP A 243 7.33 7.58 -2.69
CA TRP A 243 6.97 7.88 -4.06
C TRP A 243 8.09 8.65 -4.73
N ASN A 244 8.80 7.95 -5.62
CA ASN A 244 9.93 8.45 -6.37
C ASN A 244 9.96 7.77 -7.74
N ALA A 245 10.17 8.56 -8.79
CA ALA A 245 10.12 8.09 -10.17
C ALA A 245 11.11 8.84 -11.05
N ARG A 246 11.34 8.31 -12.26
CA ARG A 246 12.17 8.97 -13.26
C ARG A 246 11.56 10.30 -13.69
N LYS A 247 12.40 11.34 -13.79
CA LYS A 247 11.98 12.70 -14.13
C LYS A 247 11.31 12.81 -15.49
N ASP A 248 11.81 12.07 -16.49
CA ASP A 248 11.27 12.07 -17.84
C ASP A 248 9.82 11.56 -17.89
N TYR A 249 9.48 10.54 -17.09
CA TYR A 249 8.10 10.07 -16.97
C TYR A 249 7.22 11.03 -16.19
N ILE A 250 7.72 11.64 -15.11
CA ILE A 250 6.97 12.68 -14.40
C ILE A 250 6.61 13.82 -15.37
N ASP A 251 7.59 14.29 -16.15
CA ASP A 251 7.39 15.37 -17.11
C ASP A 251 6.47 14.98 -18.28
N TYR A 252 6.44 13.70 -18.65
CA TYR A 252 5.51 13.16 -19.64
C TYR A 252 4.04 13.17 -19.18
N PHE A 253 3.79 12.81 -17.92
CA PHE A 253 2.43 12.72 -17.37
C PHE A 253 1.88 14.06 -16.86
N LYS A 254 2.74 15.00 -16.45
CA LYS A 254 2.34 16.35 -16.00
C LYS A 254 1.36 17.05 -16.94
N PRO A 255 1.63 17.22 -18.25
CA PRO A 255 0.72 17.94 -19.14
C PRO A 255 -0.59 17.19 -19.43
N LYS A 256 -0.68 15.91 -19.05
CA LYS A 256 -1.88 15.08 -19.23
C LYS A 256 -2.82 15.11 -18.02
N ALA A 257 -2.38 15.67 -16.89
CA ALA A 257 -3.15 15.67 -15.65
C ALA A 257 -4.41 16.55 -15.82
N ASP A 258 -5.58 15.94 -15.61
CA ASP A 258 -6.86 16.64 -15.51
C ASP A 258 -7.39 16.47 -14.08
N LEU A 259 -7.59 17.57 -13.35
CA LEU A 259 -8.10 17.55 -11.98
C LEU A 259 -9.52 16.95 -11.86
N LYS A 260 -10.26 16.84 -12.96
CA LYS A 260 -11.55 16.13 -12.99
C LYS A 260 -11.38 14.61 -13.00
N ASN A 261 -10.25 14.11 -13.48
CA ASN A 261 -9.91 12.71 -13.40
C ASN A 261 -9.48 12.41 -11.95
N PRO A 262 -10.11 11.47 -11.24
CA PRO A 262 -9.67 11.14 -9.89
C PRO A 262 -8.25 10.53 -9.84
N GLN A 263 -7.75 10.01 -10.96
CA GLN A 263 -6.35 9.67 -11.17
C GLN A 263 -5.66 10.81 -11.95
N HIS A 264 -4.92 11.67 -11.25
CA HIS A 264 -4.22 12.81 -11.88
C HIS A 264 -2.84 13.09 -11.29
N ASN A 265 -2.28 12.18 -10.50
CA ASN A 265 -0.96 12.33 -9.91
C ASN A 265 0.15 11.87 -10.88
N PRO A 266 0.92 12.77 -11.51
CA PRO A 266 1.91 12.38 -12.52
C PRO A 266 3.11 11.63 -11.93
N LEU A 267 3.42 11.84 -10.65
CA LEU A 267 4.47 11.07 -9.97
C LEU A 267 4.08 9.60 -9.85
N TYR A 268 2.86 9.33 -9.42
CA TYR A 268 2.36 7.95 -9.34
C TYR A 268 2.24 7.32 -10.73
N ALA A 269 1.72 8.05 -11.73
CA ALA A 269 1.64 7.57 -13.10
C ALA A 269 3.02 7.21 -13.68
N ALA A 270 4.07 7.97 -13.34
CA ALA A 270 5.45 7.66 -13.71
C ALA A 270 5.99 6.37 -13.04
N MET A 271 5.59 6.07 -11.81
CA MET A 271 5.93 4.81 -11.14
C MET A 271 5.21 3.62 -11.80
N VAL A 272 3.91 3.77 -12.08
CA VAL A 272 3.13 2.75 -12.81
C VAL A 272 3.72 2.49 -14.21
N ARG A 273 4.20 3.53 -14.90
CA ARG A 273 4.89 3.38 -16.19
C ARG A 273 6.19 2.58 -16.07
N SER A 274 6.97 2.81 -15.02
CA SER A 274 8.23 2.05 -14.78
C SER A 274 7.95 0.59 -14.45
N LEU A 275 6.87 0.31 -13.70
CA LEU A 275 6.35 -1.05 -13.50
C LEU A 275 5.95 -1.71 -14.83
N ASP A 276 5.20 -1.02 -15.69
CA ASP A 276 4.79 -1.53 -17.01
C ASP A 276 6.00 -1.88 -17.91
N ASP A 277 7.04 -1.05 -17.91
CA ASP A 277 8.28 -1.33 -18.63
C ASP A 277 8.98 -2.59 -18.08
N GLY A 278 9.02 -2.75 -16.75
CA GLY A 278 9.53 -3.94 -16.09
C GLY A 278 8.77 -5.20 -16.50
N VAL A 279 7.44 -5.14 -16.55
CA VAL A 279 6.58 -6.22 -17.09
C VAL A 279 6.92 -6.49 -18.55
N GLY A 280 7.06 -5.46 -19.38
CA GLY A 280 7.44 -5.58 -20.78
C GLY A 280 8.76 -6.34 -20.99
N ARG A 281 9.78 -6.05 -20.18
CA ARG A 281 11.07 -6.74 -20.19
C ARG A 281 10.93 -8.22 -19.84
N LEU A 282 10.13 -8.56 -18.82
CA LEU A 282 9.87 -9.95 -18.42
C LEU A 282 9.16 -10.73 -19.52
N LEU A 283 8.12 -10.14 -20.13
CA LEU A 283 7.40 -10.74 -21.26
C LEU A 283 8.34 -11.01 -22.43
N LYS A 284 9.17 -10.02 -22.77
CA LYS A 284 10.18 -10.16 -23.81
C LYS A 284 11.20 -11.25 -23.46
N ALA A 285 11.61 -11.39 -22.20
CA ALA A 285 12.56 -12.42 -21.78
C ALA A 285 12.01 -13.83 -21.96
N VAL A 286 10.73 -14.04 -21.65
CA VAL A 286 10.01 -15.31 -21.89
C VAL A 286 9.90 -15.61 -23.38
N GLU A 287 9.61 -14.60 -24.20
CA GLU A 287 9.56 -14.69 -25.68
C GLU A 287 10.95 -15.02 -26.27
N ASP A 288 11.98 -14.25 -25.92
CA ASP A 288 13.37 -14.43 -26.39
C ASP A 288 13.97 -15.79 -25.98
N ALA A 289 13.57 -16.31 -24.82
CA ALA A 289 14.00 -17.63 -24.36
C ALA A 289 13.32 -18.77 -25.13
N GLY A 290 12.30 -18.48 -25.93
CA GLY A 290 11.54 -19.47 -26.70
C GLY A 290 10.60 -20.33 -25.86
N VAL A 291 10.19 -19.84 -24.68
CA VAL A 291 9.36 -20.60 -23.72
C VAL A 291 7.97 -20.00 -23.52
N ALA A 292 7.58 -19.02 -24.33
CA ALA A 292 6.32 -18.29 -24.21
C ALA A 292 5.08 -19.19 -24.31
N ASP A 293 5.09 -20.20 -25.18
CA ASP A 293 3.95 -21.11 -25.37
C ASP A 293 3.81 -22.15 -24.26
N ASN A 294 4.77 -22.23 -23.34
CA ASN A 294 4.75 -23.12 -22.18
C ASN A 294 5.04 -22.38 -20.86
N THR A 295 4.64 -21.11 -20.77
CA THR A 295 4.81 -20.31 -19.53
C THR A 295 3.46 -19.76 -19.08
N ILE A 296 3.06 -20.13 -17.87
CA ILE A 296 1.96 -19.51 -17.14
C ILE A 296 2.46 -18.16 -16.62
N ILE A 297 1.67 -17.09 -16.83
CA ILE A 297 2.00 -15.76 -16.31
C ILE A 297 0.84 -15.28 -15.46
N VAL A 298 1.13 -14.90 -14.22
CA VAL A 298 0.18 -14.28 -13.29
C VAL A 298 0.58 -12.83 -13.09
N PHE A 299 -0.40 -11.92 -13.11
CA PHE A 299 -0.25 -10.53 -12.69
C PHE A 299 -1.30 -10.25 -11.60
N PHE A 300 -0.85 -9.77 -10.44
CA PHE A 300 -1.70 -9.48 -9.28
C PHE A 300 -1.12 -8.33 -8.44
N SER A 301 -1.89 -7.79 -7.49
CA SER A 301 -1.42 -6.80 -6.50
C SER A 301 -1.64 -7.34 -5.07
N ASP A 302 -0.77 -7.00 -4.13
CA ASP A 302 -0.86 -7.50 -2.75
C ASP A 302 -1.90 -6.80 -1.87
N ASN A 303 -2.32 -5.59 -2.26
CA ASN A 303 -3.42 -4.83 -1.69
C ASN A 303 -3.76 -3.62 -2.57
N GLY A 304 -4.91 -3.00 -2.28
CA GLY A 304 -5.38 -1.86 -3.05
C GLY A 304 -4.47 -0.63 -2.98
N GLY A 305 -4.68 0.30 -3.91
CA GLY A 305 -3.83 1.46 -4.09
C GLY A 305 -3.91 2.46 -2.93
N TRP A 306 -2.83 3.23 -2.73
CA TRP A 306 -2.81 4.30 -1.72
C TRP A 306 -3.66 5.50 -2.16
N ALA A 307 -4.93 5.49 -1.77
CA ALA A 307 -5.93 6.49 -2.17
C ALA A 307 -5.96 7.76 -1.30
N TYR A 308 -4.84 8.12 -0.69
CA TYR A 308 -4.74 9.24 0.27
C TYR A 308 -3.52 10.12 -0.04
N PRO A 309 -3.51 11.38 0.42
CA PRO A 309 -2.35 12.24 0.29
C PRO A 309 -1.11 11.59 0.93
N PRO A 310 0.02 11.49 0.21
CA PRO A 310 1.23 10.92 0.76
C PRO A 310 1.85 11.87 1.79
N ARG A 311 2.59 11.32 2.76
CA ARG A 311 3.25 12.15 3.79
C ARG A 311 4.44 12.94 3.25
N ALA A 312 5.12 12.40 2.25
CA ALA A 312 6.29 12.96 1.61
C ALA A 312 6.44 12.32 0.22
N THR A 313 6.93 13.08 -0.76
CA THR A 313 7.30 12.57 -2.08
C THR A 313 8.71 13.05 -2.47
N ASP A 314 9.34 12.36 -3.41
CA ASP A 314 10.60 12.80 -4.01
C ASP A 314 10.51 12.70 -5.53
N PRO A 315 10.45 13.81 -6.29
CA PRO A 315 10.56 15.19 -5.80
C PRO A 315 9.36 15.64 -4.97
N GLU A 316 9.55 16.70 -4.18
CA GLU A 316 8.46 17.38 -3.45
C GLU A 316 7.42 17.97 -4.42
N GLY A 317 6.20 18.22 -3.93
CA GLY A 317 5.13 18.89 -4.66
C GLY A 317 4.03 17.96 -5.17
N PHE A 318 3.96 16.73 -4.65
CA PHE A 318 2.91 15.76 -4.96
C PHE A 318 2.18 15.23 -3.71
N GLU A 319 2.41 15.85 -2.55
CA GLU A 319 1.87 15.46 -1.24
C GLU A 319 0.47 15.98 -0.92
N ASP A 320 -0.01 16.99 -1.65
CA ASP A 320 -1.30 17.63 -1.42
C ASP A 320 -2.49 16.88 -2.05
N GLN A 321 -2.21 15.86 -2.86
CA GLN A 321 -3.20 15.05 -3.56
C GLN A 321 -2.96 13.55 -3.32
N PRO A 322 -3.99 12.70 -3.44
CA PRO A 322 -3.82 11.25 -3.38
C PRO A 322 -2.77 10.71 -4.35
N ALA A 323 -2.07 9.64 -3.96
CA ALA A 323 -1.15 8.96 -4.88
C ALA A 323 -1.93 8.34 -6.05
N THR A 324 -3.05 7.67 -5.77
CA THR A 324 -3.97 7.15 -6.78
C THR A 324 -5.44 7.31 -6.35
N SER A 325 -6.36 6.80 -7.16
CA SER A 325 -7.78 6.67 -6.81
C SER A 325 -8.36 5.32 -7.23
N ASN A 326 -8.94 4.63 -6.25
CA ASN A 326 -9.64 3.37 -6.46
C ASN A 326 -11.12 3.54 -6.82
N LEU A 327 -11.60 4.77 -7.08
CA LEU A 327 -13.02 4.97 -7.42
C LEU A 327 -13.47 4.04 -8.56
N PRO A 328 -14.75 3.64 -8.63
CA PRO A 328 -15.79 3.92 -7.66
C PRO A 328 -15.67 3.08 -6.39
N LEU A 329 -14.67 2.19 -6.24
CA LEU A 329 -14.46 1.46 -5.00
C LEU A 329 -14.09 2.44 -3.88
N ARG A 330 -14.60 2.17 -2.69
CA ARG A 330 -14.38 3.01 -1.52
C ARG A 330 -13.01 2.76 -0.92
N SER A 331 -12.31 3.85 -0.59
CA SER A 331 -11.05 3.83 0.15
C SER A 331 -9.88 3.19 -0.64
N GLY A 332 -8.84 2.73 0.06
CA GLY A 332 -7.62 2.16 -0.51
C GLY A 332 -6.88 1.27 0.47
N LYS A 333 -5.57 1.12 0.27
CA LYS A 333 -4.67 0.42 1.19
C LYS A 333 -5.02 0.66 2.66
N ALA A 334 -4.93 -0.38 3.49
CA ALA A 334 -5.26 -0.38 4.91
C ALA A 334 -6.75 -0.16 5.26
N SER A 335 -7.66 -0.46 4.33
CA SER A 335 -9.12 -0.39 4.54
C SER A 335 -9.81 -1.73 4.29
N LEU A 336 -10.86 -2.04 5.08
CA LEU A 336 -11.75 -3.19 4.85
C LEU A 336 -12.75 -2.98 3.70
N TYR A 337 -12.84 -1.76 3.15
CA TYR A 337 -13.66 -1.46 1.98
C TYR A 337 -13.08 -2.06 0.68
N GLU A 338 -13.88 -2.10 -0.38
CA GLU A 338 -13.55 -2.73 -1.67
C GLU A 338 -12.23 -2.20 -2.23
N GLY A 339 -11.97 -0.90 -2.10
CA GLY A 339 -10.75 -0.27 -2.63
C GLY A 339 -9.47 -0.71 -1.92
N GLY A 340 -9.56 -1.34 -0.76
CA GLY A 340 -8.41 -1.86 -0.02
C GLY A 340 -8.08 -3.32 -0.27
N THR A 341 -8.99 -4.11 -0.84
CA THR A 341 -8.78 -5.56 -0.99
C THR A 341 -9.14 -6.14 -2.36
N ARG A 342 -9.78 -5.39 -3.26
CA ARG A 342 -10.06 -5.83 -4.63
C ARG A 342 -8.91 -5.41 -5.54
N GLU A 343 -8.39 -6.34 -6.33
CA GLU A 343 -7.10 -6.19 -7.00
C GLU A 343 -7.19 -6.47 -8.51
N PRO A 344 -6.31 -5.87 -9.33
CA PRO A 344 -6.20 -6.26 -10.73
C PRO A 344 -5.60 -7.67 -10.81
N CYS A 345 -6.21 -8.55 -11.61
CA CYS A 345 -5.74 -9.93 -11.75
C CYS A 345 -5.80 -10.42 -13.20
N ILE A 346 -4.67 -10.86 -13.72
CA ILE A 346 -4.53 -11.43 -15.06
C ILE A 346 -3.85 -12.79 -14.96
N VAL A 347 -4.39 -13.79 -15.64
CA VAL A 347 -3.75 -15.10 -15.77
C VAL A 347 -3.65 -15.48 -17.25
N VAL A 348 -2.44 -15.76 -17.71
CA VAL A 348 -2.14 -16.30 -19.04
C VAL A 348 -1.76 -17.76 -18.89
N TRP A 349 -2.45 -18.63 -19.64
CA TRP A 349 -2.13 -20.04 -19.74
C TRP A 349 -2.23 -20.47 -21.21
N PRO A 350 -1.11 -20.38 -21.97
CA PRO A 350 -1.12 -20.57 -23.41
C PRO A 350 -1.67 -21.95 -23.80
N GLY A 351 -2.49 -21.98 -24.85
CA GLY A 351 -3.15 -23.21 -25.32
C GLY A 351 -4.27 -23.74 -24.41
N LYS A 352 -4.55 -23.12 -23.26
CA LYS A 352 -5.59 -23.55 -22.31
C LYS A 352 -6.62 -22.44 -22.07
N VAL A 353 -6.19 -21.29 -21.56
CA VAL A 353 -7.07 -20.12 -21.34
C VAL A 353 -7.39 -19.46 -22.68
N LYS A 354 -8.66 -19.09 -22.89
CA LYS A 354 -9.09 -18.31 -24.05
C LYS A 354 -8.57 -16.86 -23.91
N PRO A 355 -7.73 -16.37 -24.84
CA PRO A 355 -7.17 -15.02 -24.77
C PRO A 355 -8.23 -13.91 -24.79
N GLY A 356 -7.95 -12.80 -24.10
CA GLY A 356 -8.77 -11.59 -24.11
C GLY A 356 -10.10 -11.74 -23.40
N THR A 357 -10.24 -12.75 -22.53
CA THR A 357 -11.50 -13.00 -21.82
C THR A 357 -11.55 -12.28 -20.47
N VAL A 358 -12.78 -12.11 -19.98
CA VAL A 358 -13.07 -11.54 -18.66
C VAL A 358 -13.84 -12.58 -17.87
N ASN A 359 -13.48 -12.75 -16.60
CA ASN A 359 -14.16 -13.62 -15.65
C ASN A 359 -14.55 -12.80 -14.42
N ASP A 360 -15.79 -12.94 -13.96
CA ASP A 360 -16.35 -12.23 -12.82
C ASP A 360 -16.51 -13.12 -11.58
N ALA A 361 -16.00 -14.35 -11.63
CA ALA A 361 -15.98 -15.23 -10.47
C ALA A 361 -15.07 -14.70 -9.35
N LEU A 362 -15.41 -15.07 -8.12
CA LEU A 362 -14.61 -14.74 -6.94
C LEU A 362 -13.26 -15.47 -7.01
N PHE A 363 -12.18 -14.71 -6.96
CA PHE A 363 -10.83 -15.20 -6.83
C PHE A 363 -10.19 -14.60 -5.58
N HIS A 364 -9.40 -15.37 -4.84
CA HIS A 364 -8.74 -14.90 -3.62
C HIS A 364 -7.26 -15.22 -3.65
N SER A 365 -6.40 -14.41 -3.03
CA SER A 365 -4.94 -14.62 -3.09
C SER A 365 -4.48 -15.97 -2.51
N THR A 366 -5.27 -16.58 -1.62
CA THR A 366 -5.02 -17.96 -1.14
C THR A 366 -5.18 -19.02 -2.23
N ASP A 367 -5.95 -18.74 -3.28
CA ASP A 367 -6.26 -19.69 -4.37
C ASP A 367 -5.06 -19.94 -5.27
N PHE A 368 -4.09 -19.02 -5.34
CA PHE A 368 -2.92 -19.18 -6.20
C PHE A 368 -2.14 -20.44 -5.87
N TYR A 369 -2.00 -20.81 -4.60
CA TYR A 369 -1.26 -22.00 -4.19
C TYR A 369 -1.83 -23.29 -4.83
N PRO A 370 -3.08 -23.71 -4.54
CA PRO A 370 -3.62 -24.93 -5.15
C PRO A 370 -3.80 -24.81 -6.66
N THR A 371 -4.15 -23.62 -7.17
CA THR A 371 -4.38 -23.40 -8.61
C THR A 371 -3.11 -23.59 -9.42
N LEU A 372 -2.00 -22.97 -9.01
CA LEU A 372 -0.74 -23.07 -9.76
C LEU A 372 -0.15 -24.48 -9.72
N LEU A 373 -0.32 -25.22 -8.61
CA LEU A 373 0.04 -26.63 -8.57
C LEU A 373 -0.81 -27.44 -9.55
N ALA A 374 -2.14 -27.26 -9.55
CA ALA A 374 -3.04 -27.97 -10.45
C ALA A 374 -2.75 -27.70 -11.93
N MET A 375 -2.48 -26.44 -12.30
CA MET A 375 -2.09 -26.06 -13.67
C MET A 375 -0.80 -26.73 -14.14
N CYS A 376 0.05 -27.18 -13.21
CA CYS A 376 1.30 -27.89 -13.48
C CYS A 376 1.18 -29.42 -13.33
N GLY A 377 -0.03 -29.95 -13.11
CA GLY A 377 -0.25 -31.37 -12.86
C GLY A 377 0.28 -31.86 -11.50
N LEU A 378 0.48 -30.93 -10.55
CA LEU A 378 0.94 -31.21 -9.19
C LEU A 378 -0.23 -31.21 -8.21
N LYS A 379 0.00 -31.81 -7.04
CA LYS A 379 -0.97 -31.83 -5.94
C LYS A 379 -0.32 -31.23 -4.69
N PRO A 380 -1.07 -30.53 -3.83
CA PRO A 380 -0.59 -30.15 -2.51
C PRO A 380 -0.12 -31.37 -1.72
N ARG A 381 0.85 -31.14 -0.82
CA ARG A 381 1.34 -32.19 0.09
C ARG A 381 0.18 -32.75 0.92
N PRO A 382 0.08 -34.09 1.09
CA PRO A 382 -0.96 -34.68 1.94
C PRO A 382 -0.95 -34.10 3.35
N GLY A 383 -2.13 -33.78 3.88
CA GLY A 383 -2.30 -33.23 5.23
C GLY A 383 -2.09 -31.72 5.36
N LEU A 384 -1.67 -31.02 4.30
CA LEU A 384 -1.57 -29.56 4.33
C LEU A 384 -2.97 -28.92 4.42
N LYS A 385 -3.19 -28.07 5.43
CA LYS A 385 -4.40 -27.26 5.53
C LYS A 385 -4.30 -26.10 4.55
N LEU A 386 -5.09 -26.15 3.48
CA LEU A 386 -5.28 -25.04 2.55
C LEU A 386 -6.62 -24.36 2.81
N ASP A 387 -6.63 -23.04 2.71
CA ASP A 387 -7.84 -22.21 2.70
C ASP A 387 -8.21 -21.73 1.28
N GLY A 388 -7.27 -21.86 0.34
CA GLY A 388 -7.49 -21.63 -1.09
C GLY A 388 -8.17 -22.80 -1.79
N PHE A 389 -8.83 -22.49 -2.91
CA PHE A 389 -9.42 -23.46 -3.82
C PHE A 389 -8.66 -23.49 -5.15
N ASP A 390 -8.63 -24.65 -5.80
CA ASP A 390 -8.16 -24.77 -7.17
C ASP A 390 -9.16 -24.09 -8.13
N GLN A 391 -8.73 -22.99 -8.74
CA GLN A 391 -9.48 -22.18 -9.69
C GLN A 391 -9.13 -22.51 -11.15
N SER A 392 -8.36 -23.57 -11.41
CA SER A 392 -7.90 -23.92 -12.77
C SER A 392 -9.07 -24.16 -13.73
N GLY A 393 -10.14 -24.83 -13.28
CA GLY A 393 -11.37 -24.96 -14.06
C GLY A 393 -12.05 -23.60 -14.32
N THR A 394 -12.00 -22.69 -13.36
CA THR A 394 -12.58 -21.33 -13.46
C THR A 394 -11.86 -20.48 -14.49
N LEU A 395 -10.54 -20.62 -14.61
CA LEU A 395 -9.76 -20.03 -15.71
C LEU A 395 -10.27 -20.49 -17.09
N LEU A 396 -10.83 -21.70 -17.16
CA LEU A 396 -11.36 -22.32 -18.38
C LEU A 396 -12.88 -22.13 -18.54
N GLY A 397 -13.49 -21.26 -17.72
CA GLY A 397 -14.91 -20.90 -17.80
C GLY A 397 -15.86 -21.81 -17.00
N GLN A 398 -15.35 -22.72 -16.17
CA GLN A 398 -16.18 -23.47 -15.23
C GLN A 398 -16.60 -22.60 -14.03
N PRO A 399 -17.70 -22.91 -13.34
CA PRO A 399 -18.07 -22.23 -12.11
C PRO A 399 -16.94 -22.25 -11.09
N SER A 400 -16.78 -21.16 -10.34
CA SER A 400 -15.79 -21.13 -9.27
C SER A 400 -16.23 -22.01 -8.10
N PRO A 401 -15.31 -22.81 -7.52
CA PRO A 401 -15.58 -23.48 -6.24
C PRO A 401 -15.69 -22.47 -5.08
N ARG A 402 -15.28 -21.22 -5.27
CA ARG A 402 -15.32 -20.18 -4.27
C ARG A 402 -16.64 -19.42 -4.33
N ASP A 403 -17.46 -19.60 -3.31
CA ASP A 403 -18.73 -18.87 -3.13
C ASP A 403 -18.61 -17.63 -2.22
N ARG A 404 -17.46 -17.48 -1.54
CA ARG A 404 -17.20 -16.39 -0.59
C ARG A 404 -15.72 -16.05 -0.41
N VAL A 405 -15.44 -14.84 0.05
CA VAL A 405 -14.12 -14.38 0.51
C VAL A 405 -14.21 -13.77 1.91
N PHE A 406 -13.12 -13.87 2.67
CA PHE A 406 -12.99 -13.31 4.01
C PHE A 406 -11.74 -12.43 4.09
N CYS A 407 -11.80 -11.40 4.90
CA CYS A 407 -10.63 -10.64 5.31
C CYS A 407 -10.71 -10.36 6.80
N HIS A 408 -9.64 -10.64 7.53
CA HIS A 408 -9.49 -10.32 8.94
C HIS A 408 -8.39 -9.28 9.11
N PHE A 409 -8.78 -8.07 9.49
CA PHE A 409 -7.88 -6.96 9.70
C PHE A 409 -8.02 -6.48 11.15
N PRO A 410 -7.36 -7.13 12.12
CA PRO A 410 -7.51 -6.83 13.54
C PRO A 410 -6.69 -5.63 13.99
N HIS A 411 -6.56 -4.60 13.14
CA HIS A 411 -5.70 -3.42 13.35
C HIS A 411 -6.43 -2.13 13.01
N GLY A 412 -5.92 -1.01 13.52
CA GLY A 412 -6.46 0.31 13.26
C GLY A 412 -6.96 1.01 14.51
N SER A 413 -7.40 2.25 14.31
CA SER A 413 -7.91 3.10 15.38
C SER A 413 -8.83 4.17 14.81
N PRO A 414 -9.73 4.74 15.63
CA PRO A 414 -10.56 5.86 15.20
C PRO A 414 -9.76 7.03 14.60
N ALA A 415 -8.57 7.32 15.14
CA ALA A 415 -7.71 8.37 14.61
C ALA A 415 -7.21 8.08 13.18
N GLN A 416 -6.85 6.82 12.88
CA GLN A 416 -6.46 6.42 11.53
C GLN A 416 -7.66 6.41 10.59
N ALA A 417 -8.82 5.99 11.08
CA ALA A 417 -10.05 5.92 10.29
C ALA A 417 -10.53 7.29 9.77
N VAL A 418 -10.11 8.40 10.40
CA VAL A 418 -10.37 9.76 9.93
C VAL A 418 -9.70 10.02 8.58
N SER A 419 -8.45 9.59 8.40
CA SER A 419 -7.71 9.79 7.15
C SER A 419 -7.89 8.63 6.17
N ILE A 420 -8.16 7.43 6.68
CA ILE A 420 -8.24 6.18 5.92
C ILE A 420 -9.56 5.50 6.31
N PRO A 421 -10.69 5.84 5.67
CA PRO A 421 -11.98 5.24 5.99
C PRO A 421 -11.91 3.72 5.97
N GLY A 422 -12.39 3.06 7.02
CA GLY A 422 -12.34 1.60 7.16
C GLY A 422 -11.03 1.05 7.75
N PHE A 423 -10.07 1.89 8.13
CA PHE A 423 -8.90 1.48 8.92
C PHE A 423 -9.28 1.31 10.41
N LEU A 424 -10.10 0.30 10.68
CA LEU A 424 -10.56 -0.08 12.00
C LEU A 424 -10.43 -1.60 12.19
N PRO A 425 -10.24 -2.07 13.43
CA PRO A 425 -10.15 -3.49 13.72
C PRO A 425 -11.45 -4.17 13.32
N GLY A 426 -11.40 -5.08 12.34
CA GLY A 426 -12.60 -5.65 11.78
C GLY A 426 -12.38 -6.93 10.98
N THR A 427 -13.48 -7.48 10.51
CA THR A 427 -13.50 -8.66 9.65
C THR A 427 -14.66 -8.55 8.68
N TYR A 428 -14.43 -8.85 7.42
CA TYR A 428 -15.53 -8.95 6.46
C TYR A 428 -15.70 -10.37 5.94
N VAL A 429 -16.93 -10.66 5.51
CA VAL A 429 -17.25 -11.72 4.56
C VAL A 429 -17.95 -11.10 3.36
N ARG A 430 -17.57 -11.53 2.16
CA ARG A 430 -18.37 -11.31 0.95
C ARG A 430 -18.84 -12.67 0.44
N LYS A 431 -20.15 -12.83 0.28
CA LYS A 431 -20.80 -14.04 -0.26
C LYS A 431 -21.80 -13.63 -1.33
N GLY A 432 -21.52 -13.99 -2.58
CA GLY A 432 -22.25 -13.46 -3.73
C GLY A 432 -22.19 -11.93 -3.81
N ASP A 433 -23.36 -11.30 -3.95
CA ASP A 433 -23.49 -9.85 -4.07
C ASP A 433 -23.32 -9.12 -2.72
N TRP A 434 -23.44 -9.84 -1.60
CA TRP A 434 -23.50 -9.23 -0.27
C TRP A 434 -22.15 -9.24 0.44
N LYS A 435 -21.79 -8.09 1.02
CA LYS A 435 -20.63 -7.93 1.88
C LYS A 435 -21.05 -7.43 3.25
N LEU A 436 -20.68 -8.16 4.29
CA LEU A 436 -20.82 -7.74 5.69
C LEU A 436 -19.44 -7.44 6.26
N ILE A 437 -19.28 -6.25 6.83
CA ILE A 437 -18.13 -5.85 7.64
C ILE A 437 -18.57 -5.80 9.10
N ARG A 438 -17.82 -6.49 9.96
CA ARG A 438 -17.93 -6.46 11.43
C ARG A 438 -16.73 -5.70 11.98
N PHE A 439 -16.95 -4.51 12.51
CA PHE A 439 -15.94 -3.76 13.27
C PHE A 439 -16.02 -4.15 14.73
N HIS A 440 -14.91 -4.66 15.28
CA HIS A 440 -14.86 -5.29 16.58
C HIS A 440 -14.80 -4.25 17.71
N ALA A 441 -15.69 -4.38 18.70
CA ALA A 441 -15.79 -3.50 19.87
C ALA A 441 -15.85 -1.99 19.54
N ASP A 442 -16.50 -1.64 18.43
CA ASP A 442 -16.53 -0.29 17.87
C ASP A 442 -17.67 0.59 18.41
N ASN A 443 -18.69 0.01 19.06
CA ASN A 443 -19.73 0.78 19.75
C ASN A 443 -19.29 1.18 21.17
N ASP A 444 -19.93 2.18 21.76
CA ASP A 444 -19.54 2.73 23.08
C ASP A 444 -19.73 1.74 24.23
N ASP A 445 -20.69 0.82 24.08
CA ASP A 445 -20.91 -0.30 24.99
C ASP A 445 -19.90 -1.45 24.80
N GLY A 446 -19.03 -1.37 23.77
CA GLY A 446 -18.04 -2.38 23.45
C GLY A 446 -18.57 -3.51 22.58
N SER A 447 -19.80 -3.41 22.07
CA SER A 447 -20.34 -4.31 21.07
C SER A 447 -19.78 -3.98 19.67
N ASP A 448 -20.00 -4.89 18.73
CA ASP A 448 -19.52 -4.76 17.36
C ASP A 448 -20.45 -3.86 16.52
N ARG A 449 -19.85 -3.09 15.61
CA ARG A 449 -20.59 -2.34 14.59
C ARG A 449 -20.65 -3.14 13.30
N PHE A 450 -21.83 -3.22 12.70
CA PHE A 450 -22.04 -3.93 11.44
C PHE A 450 -22.34 -2.97 10.29
N GLU A 451 -21.67 -3.20 9.15
CA GLU A 451 -21.97 -2.56 7.88
C GLU A 451 -22.26 -3.62 6.82
N LEU A 452 -23.42 -3.52 6.17
CA LEU A 452 -23.85 -4.45 5.13
C LEU A 452 -24.03 -3.71 3.81
N TYR A 453 -23.47 -4.24 2.73
CA TYR A 453 -23.51 -3.66 1.39
C TYR A 453 -23.97 -4.68 0.35
N ASP A 454 -24.77 -4.23 -0.61
CA ASP A 454 -25.08 -4.96 -1.84
C ASP A 454 -24.14 -4.44 -2.94
N LEU A 455 -23.08 -5.19 -3.24
CA LEU A 455 -22.05 -4.78 -4.19
C LEU A 455 -22.51 -4.83 -5.64
N LYS A 456 -23.65 -5.48 -5.94
CA LYS A 456 -24.22 -5.48 -7.29
C LYS A 456 -24.86 -4.14 -7.62
N SER A 457 -25.52 -3.51 -6.65
CA SER A 457 -26.18 -2.21 -6.83
C SER A 457 -25.37 -1.02 -6.29
N ASP A 458 -24.42 -1.26 -5.37
CA ASP A 458 -23.63 -0.23 -4.68
C ASP A 458 -22.16 -0.66 -4.54
N LEU A 459 -21.43 -0.63 -5.67
CA LEU A 459 -20.00 -0.98 -5.71
C LEU A 459 -19.13 -0.04 -4.86
N GLY A 460 -19.61 1.17 -4.59
CA GLY A 460 -18.92 2.18 -3.78
C GLY A 460 -19.19 2.09 -2.29
N GLU A 461 -19.91 1.06 -1.82
CA GLU A 461 -20.22 0.84 -0.39
C GLU A 461 -20.72 2.13 0.30
N SER A 462 -21.60 2.84 -0.41
CA SER A 462 -22.08 4.17 -0.04
C SER A 462 -23.28 4.12 0.91
N LYS A 463 -24.06 3.02 0.89
CA LYS A 463 -25.26 2.85 1.70
C LYS A 463 -25.19 1.61 2.58
N ASN A 464 -25.04 1.80 3.88
CA ASN A 464 -25.12 0.71 4.86
C ASN A 464 -26.58 0.22 4.98
N LEU A 465 -26.80 -1.07 4.69
CA LEU A 465 -28.10 -1.75 4.70
C LEU A 465 -28.31 -2.65 5.94
N ALA A 466 -27.40 -2.62 6.92
CA ALA A 466 -27.42 -3.55 8.05
C ALA A 466 -28.71 -3.44 8.87
N ALA A 467 -29.15 -2.21 9.17
CA ALA A 467 -30.39 -1.97 9.94
C ALA A 467 -31.65 -2.44 9.19
N ALA A 468 -31.64 -2.41 7.86
CA ALA A 468 -32.77 -2.83 7.03
C ALA A 468 -32.82 -4.35 6.80
N ASN A 469 -31.71 -5.07 7.02
CA ASN A 469 -31.59 -6.51 6.71
C ASN A 469 -30.98 -7.30 7.90
N PRO A 470 -31.59 -7.27 9.09
CA PRO A 470 -31.00 -7.87 10.30
C PRO A 470 -30.80 -9.39 10.21
N GLU A 471 -31.69 -10.09 9.48
CA GLU A 471 -31.58 -11.54 9.26
C GLU A 471 -30.34 -11.90 8.43
N LEU A 472 -30.07 -11.14 7.37
CA LEU A 472 -28.89 -11.34 6.53
C LEU A 472 -27.59 -10.97 7.26
N VAL A 473 -27.62 -9.93 8.10
CA VAL A 473 -26.50 -9.61 9.00
C VAL A 473 -26.22 -10.80 9.92
N ARG A 474 -27.25 -11.44 10.49
CA ARG A 474 -27.07 -12.62 11.35
C ARG A 474 -26.49 -13.81 10.61
N GLU A 475 -26.96 -14.09 9.39
CA GLU A 475 -26.40 -15.15 8.53
C GLU A 475 -24.91 -14.91 8.26
N LEU A 476 -24.56 -13.74 7.71
CA LEU A 476 -23.19 -13.45 7.31
C LEU A 476 -22.26 -13.32 8.53
N ASN A 477 -22.73 -12.78 9.66
CA ASN A 477 -21.94 -12.73 10.89
C ASN A 477 -21.68 -14.13 11.49
N THR A 478 -22.59 -15.08 11.28
CA THR A 478 -22.35 -16.48 11.64
C THR A 478 -21.17 -17.06 10.85
N LEU A 479 -21.06 -16.70 9.56
CA LEU A 479 -19.92 -17.08 8.73
C LEU A 479 -18.62 -16.45 9.23
N ILE A 480 -18.62 -15.15 9.57
CA ILE A 480 -17.46 -14.47 10.16
C ILE A 480 -17.03 -15.18 11.45
N SER A 481 -17.98 -15.51 12.33
CA SER A 481 -17.68 -16.16 13.61
C SER A 481 -17.09 -17.57 13.42
N GLY A 482 -17.63 -18.34 12.47
CA GLY A 482 -17.07 -19.64 12.09
C GLY A 482 -15.65 -19.55 11.54
N PHE A 483 -15.40 -18.57 10.67
CA PHE A 483 -14.09 -18.29 10.09
C PHE A 483 -13.05 -17.89 11.15
N LEU A 484 -13.39 -16.99 12.08
CA LEU A 484 -12.49 -16.57 13.16
C LEU A 484 -12.10 -17.75 14.07
N LYS A 485 -13.07 -18.64 14.35
CA LYS A 485 -12.83 -19.88 15.11
C LYS A 485 -11.95 -20.87 14.35
N ASP A 486 -12.25 -21.16 13.08
CA ASP A 486 -11.51 -22.15 12.27
C ASP A 486 -10.05 -21.75 12.04
N THR A 487 -9.79 -20.45 11.93
CA THR A 487 -8.44 -19.90 11.75
C THR A 487 -7.67 -19.70 13.05
N GLY A 488 -8.34 -19.81 14.21
CA GLY A 488 -7.74 -19.43 15.50
C GLY A 488 -7.26 -17.97 15.46
N ALA A 489 -8.08 -17.07 14.92
CA ALA A 489 -7.76 -15.66 14.79
C ALA A 489 -7.64 -14.96 16.14
N VAL A 490 -6.77 -13.95 16.24
CA VAL A 490 -6.75 -13.03 17.38
C VAL A 490 -7.85 -11.98 17.17
N VAL A 491 -8.95 -12.11 17.89
CA VAL A 491 -10.09 -11.19 17.76
C VAL A 491 -9.86 -9.95 18.63
N PRO A 492 -9.94 -8.73 18.09
CA PRO A 492 -9.89 -7.51 18.88
C PRO A 492 -10.99 -7.46 19.94
N VAL A 493 -10.67 -6.92 21.11
CA VAL A 493 -11.62 -6.81 22.22
C VAL A 493 -11.60 -5.42 22.83
N ARG A 494 -12.71 -5.01 23.46
CA ARG A 494 -12.72 -3.81 24.29
C ARG A 494 -11.64 -3.93 25.35
N ASN A 495 -10.83 -2.89 25.50
CA ASN A 495 -9.88 -2.83 26.60
C ASN A 495 -10.64 -2.63 27.93
N PRO A 496 -10.57 -3.57 28.89
CA PRO A 496 -11.29 -3.46 30.16
C PRO A 496 -10.79 -2.29 31.02
N THR A 497 -9.58 -1.78 30.77
CA THR A 497 -9.04 -0.61 31.48
C THR A 497 -9.32 0.71 30.77
N TYR A 498 -10.08 0.72 29.66
CA TYR A 498 -10.37 1.93 28.92
C TYR A 498 -11.20 2.90 29.74
N LYS A 499 -10.71 4.13 29.91
CA LYS A 499 -11.38 5.19 30.65
C LYS A 499 -11.45 6.45 29.78
N PRO A 500 -12.59 6.71 29.11
CA PRO A 500 -12.71 7.85 28.19
C PRO A 500 -12.51 9.21 28.91
N ASP A 501 -12.95 9.32 30.17
CA ASP A 501 -12.88 10.56 30.95
C ASP A 501 -11.51 10.82 31.61
N ASP A 502 -10.66 9.79 31.76
CA ASP A 502 -9.28 9.94 32.24
C ASP A 502 -8.28 10.18 31.10
N ALA A 503 -8.69 10.04 29.83
CA ALA A 503 -7.82 10.32 28.67
C ALA A 503 -7.51 11.82 28.52
N THR A 504 -8.30 12.69 29.17
CA THR A 504 -7.99 14.12 29.36
C THR A 504 -7.31 14.43 30.70
N LYS A 505 -7.09 13.41 31.55
CA LYS A 505 -6.49 13.51 32.90
C LYS A 505 -5.41 12.45 33.21
N SER A 506 -4.73 11.89 32.21
CA SER A 506 -3.67 10.92 32.48
C SER A 506 -2.41 11.63 33.01
N ALA A 507 -2.20 11.57 34.32
CA ALA A 507 -0.96 11.92 34.99
C ALA A 507 0.25 11.16 34.40
N PRO A 508 1.45 11.76 34.38
CA PRO A 508 2.60 11.25 33.64
C PRO A 508 3.09 9.90 34.20
N LYS A 509 3.13 8.86 33.37
CA LYS A 509 3.74 7.57 33.72
C LYS A 509 5.26 7.74 33.87
N LYS A 510 5.77 7.52 35.09
CA LYS A 510 7.21 7.38 35.40
C LYS A 510 7.86 6.34 34.48
N LYS A 511 8.85 6.77 33.68
CA LYS A 511 9.81 5.86 33.03
C LYS A 511 10.88 5.46 34.03
N ALA A 512 11.14 4.15 34.11
CA ALA A 512 12.32 3.58 34.75
C ALA A 512 13.60 4.08 34.06
N ALA A 513 14.63 4.28 34.85
CA ALA A 513 15.88 4.92 34.46
C ALA A 513 16.71 4.05 33.51
N ALA A 514 17.04 4.59 32.34
CA ALA A 514 18.38 4.49 31.74
C ALA A 514 18.50 5.42 30.50
N LYS A 515 19.49 6.33 30.59
CA LYS A 515 20.09 7.20 29.57
C LYS A 515 19.18 8.29 28.96
N THR A 516 19.34 9.48 29.55
CA THR A 516 18.70 10.77 29.24
C THR A 516 19.09 11.32 27.87
N GLU A 517 18.11 11.34 26.95
CA GLU A 517 17.96 12.39 25.94
C GLU A 517 16.69 13.22 26.28
N PRO A 518 16.64 14.54 26.01
CA PRO A 518 15.60 15.43 26.53
C PRO A 518 14.27 15.35 25.75
N ALA A 519 13.19 15.72 26.45
CA ALA A 519 11.81 15.70 25.97
C ALA A 519 11.52 16.76 24.87
N ALA A 520 10.58 16.44 23.97
CA ALA A 520 10.05 17.39 22.99
C ALA A 520 9.27 18.53 23.68
N GLU A 521 9.66 19.77 23.39
CA GLU A 521 9.04 21.01 23.86
C GLU A 521 7.64 21.23 23.26
N ALA A 522 6.79 22.00 23.95
CA ALA A 522 5.53 22.51 23.43
C ALA A 522 5.78 23.27 22.11
N ASP A 523 4.91 23.14 21.09
CA ASP A 523 5.07 23.85 19.81
C ASP A 523 5.12 25.37 20.06
N PRO A 524 6.32 25.97 20.02
CA PRO A 524 6.50 27.36 20.44
C PRO A 524 5.76 28.32 19.49
N LEU A 525 5.39 27.87 18.29
CA LEU A 525 4.73 28.68 17.28
C LEU A 525 3.20 28.58 17.32
N GLU A 526 2.61 27.88 18.30
CA GLU A 526 1.15 27.79 18.49
C GLU A 526 0.35 27.43 17.20
N GLY A 527 0.88 26.53 16.39
CA GLY A 527 0.26 26.08 15.13
C GLY A 527 0.56 26.97 13.91
N TRP A 528 1.37 28.01 14.05
CA TRP A 528 1.95 28.74 12.92
C TRP A 528 3.08 27.93 12.26
N LYS A 529 3.21 28.06 10.94
CA LYS A 529 4.22 27.39 10.14
C LYS A 529 5.13 28.41 9.50
N ALA A 530 6.41 28.34 9.83
CA ALA A 530 7.46 29.08 9.15
C ALA A 530 7.74 28.47 7.77
N ARG A 531 7.82 29.32 6.74
CA ARG A 531 8.12 28.93 5.36
C ARG A 531 9.10 29.93 4.77
N GLY A 532 10.26 29.43 4.35
CA GLY A 532 11.35 30.29 3.86
C GLY A 532 11.96 31.19 4.94
N CYS A 533 11.71 30.92 6.22
CA CYS A 533 12.28 31.62 7.37
C CYS A 533 12.53 30.65 8.53
N ASP A 534 13.40 31.06 9.45
CA ASP A 534 13.39 30.54 10.81
C ASP A 534 12.41 31.35 11.67
N ALA A 535 11.72 30.68 12.58
CA ALA A 535 10.89 31.30 13.60
C ALA A 535 11.14 30.61 14.93
N THR A 536 11.57 31.37 15.93
CA THR A 536 11.83 30.88 17.29
C THR A 536 11.07 31.73 18.28
N VAL A 537 10.67 31.13 19.40
CA VAL A 537 9.99 31.86 20.46
C VAL A 537 10.81 31.80 21.73
N LYS A 538 11.07 32.97 22.31
CA LYS A 538 11.82 33.09 23.56
C LYS A 538 11.21 34.18 24.42
N ASN A 539 10.93 33.85 25.69
CA ASN A 539 10.37 34.79 26.67
C ASN A 539 9.10 35.52 26.19
N GLY A 540 8.24 34.83 25.45
CA GLY A 540 6.99 35.41 24.97
C GLY A 540 7.09 36.12 23.62
N ILE A 541 8.24 36.08 22.95
CA ILE A 541 8.48 36.83 21.72
C ILE A 541 8.89 35.87 20.60
N LEU A 542 8.14 35.89 19.51
CA LEU A 542 8.51 35.22 18.26
C LEU A 542 9.49 36.08 17.48
N THR A 543 10.66 35.53 17.16
CA THR A 543 11.64 36.15 16.26
C THR A 543 11.65 35.41 14.93
N MET A 544 11.33 36.12 13.84
CA MET A 544 11.34 35.60 12.47
C MET A 544 12.54 36.15 11.69
N THR A 545 13.32 35.25 11.07
CA THR A 545 14.47 35.58 10.22
C THR A 545 14.30 34.98 8.82
N GLY A 546 14.29 35.80 7.78
CA GLY A 546 14.10 35.37 6.40
C GLY A 546 15.29 34.59 5.83
N LYS A 547 15.00 33.51 5.09
CA LYS A 547 15.97 32.67 4.35
C LYS A 547 15.70 32.59 2.85
N SER A 548 14.57 33.14 2.39
CA SER A 548 14.18 33.16 0.99
C SER A 548 13.74 34.57 0.56
N ALA A 549 13.44 34.75 -0.72
CA ALA A 549 12.95 36.02 -1.24
C ALA A 549 11.58 36.44 -0.65
N ALA A 550 10.74 35.47 -0.26
CA ALA A 550 9.39 35.70 0.24
C ALA A 550 9.09 34.83 1.49
N PRO A 551 9.75 35.10 2.62
CA PRO A 551 9.52 34.36 3.86
C PRO A 551 8.16 34.71 4.48
N PHE A 552 7.47 33.72 5.06
CA PHE A 552 6.19 33.97 5.74
C PHE A 552 5.91 33.04 6.92
N LEU A 553 5.05 33.52 7.81
CA LEU A 553 4.38 32.71 8.84
C LEU A 553 2.95 32.42 8.37
N GLY A 554 2.58 31.15 8.31
CA GLY A 554 1.25 30.71 7.85
C GLY A 554 0.46 29.97 8.91
N PHE A 555 -0.86 30.14 8.94
CA PHE A 555 -1.75 29.32 9.75
C PHE A 555 -3.09 29.07 9.04
N ALA A 556 -3.80 28.03 9.47
CA ALA A 556 -5.14 27.74 9.00
C ALA A 556 -6.17 28.59 9.78
N ALA A 557 -6.82 29.53 9.09
CA ALA A 557 -7.92 30.34 9.60
C ALA A 557 -9.28 29.63 9.52
N GLY A 558 -9.33 28.41 8.96
CA GLY A 558 -10.52 27.56 8.93
C GLY A 558 -11.69 28.20 8.16
N LYS A 559 -12.92 28.06 8.67
CA LYS A 559 -14.14 28.62 8.08
C LYS A 559 -14.40 30.09 8.47
N THR A 560 -13.39 30.85 8.84
CA THR A 560 -13.56 32.28 9.16
C THR A 560 -14.04 33.04 7.90
N THR A 561 -15.22 33.65 7.95
CA THR A 561 -15.89 34.31 6.80
C THR A 561 -16.25 35.76 7.09
N GLY A 562 -16.16 36.63 6.09
CA GLY A 562 -16.57 38.05 6.14
C GLY A 562 -15.40 39.01 6.38
N PRO A 563 -15.65 40.33 6.48
CA PRO A 563 -14.62 41.32 6.77
C PRO A 563 -13.86 40.91 8.03
N ALA A 564 -12.55 40.76 7.88
CA ALA A 564 -11.69 40.35 8.97
C ALA A 564 -10.59 41.39 9.16
N MET A 565 -10.02 41.41 10.35
CA MET A 565 -8.98 42.33 10.73
C MET A 565 -7.88 41.53 11.41
N MET A 566 -6.64 41.71 10.98
CA MET A 566 -5.49 41.21 11.71
C MET A 566 -4.88 42.35 12.51
N LYS A 567 -4.75 42.15 13.82
CA LYS A 567 -3.95 43.00 14.69
C LYS A 567 -2.65 42.29 15.05
N LEU A 568 -1.57 43.03 15.13
CA LEU A 568 -0.26 42.49 15.44
C LEU A 568 0.57 43.52 16.21
N ARG A 569 1.23 43.06 17.28
CA ARG A 569 2.25 43.83 18.00
C ARG A 569 3.61 43.31 17.60
N THR A 570 4.37 44.14 16.90
CA THR A 570 5.63 43.72 16.25
C THR A 570 6.66 44.85 16.30
N ARG A 571 7.94 44.50 16.16
CA ARG A 571 9.02 45.47 15.95
C ARG A 571 10.04 44.96 14.93
N SER A 572 10.72 45.91 14.28
CA SER A 572 11.76 45.64 13.30
C SER A 572 12.81 46.74 13.36
N ALA A 573 14.09 46.37 13.39
CA ALA A 573 15.18 47.35 13.37
C ALA A 573 15.26 48.11 12.04
N ALA A 574 14.93 47.45 10.92
CA ALA A 574 15.00 48.04 9.59
C ALA A 574 13.66 48.64 9.11
N GLY A 575 12.53 48.15 9.65
CA GLY A 575 11.21 48.45 9.09
C GLY A 575 11.06 47.86 7.68
N GLY A 576 9.99 48.24 6.97
CA GLY A 576 9.79 47.85 5.58
C GLY A 576 8.35 47.46 5.24
N ALA A 577 8.12 47.13 3.97
CA ALA A 577 6.81 46.71 3.49
C ALA A 577 6.55 45.24 3.83
N GLY A 578 5.38 44.97 4.40
CA GLY A 578 4.85 43.64 4.62
C GLY A 578 3.50 43.45 3.93
N LYS A 579 3.02 42.22 3.88
CA LYS A 579 1.66 41.92 3.43
C LYS A 579 1.06 40.75 4.18
N ILE A 580 -0.26 40.75 4.29
CA ILE A 580 -1.04 39.59 4.73
C ILE A 580 -1.80 39.07 3.53
N GLU A 581 -1.61 37.80 3.21
CA GLU A 581 -2.26 37.11 2.10
C GLU A 581 -3.23 36.07 2.65
N TRP A 582 -4.40 35.92 2.05
CA TRP A 582 -5.36 34.90 2.42
C TRP A 582 -5.91 34.15 1.21
N LEU A 583 -6.04 32.84 1.39
CA LEU A 583 -6.40 31.89 0.35
C LEU A 583 -7.68 31.16 0.76
N PRO A 584 -8.82 31.37 0.07
CA PRO A 584 -10.05 30.64 0.35
C PRO A 584 -9.83 29.12 0.27
N SER A 585 -10.49 28.39 1.17
CA SER A 585 -10.47 26.91 1.20
C SER A 585 -10.93 26.31 -0.14
N ALA A 586 -10.27 25.24 -0.59
CA ALA A 586 -10.35 24.57 -1.90
C ALA A 586 -11.73 24.00 -2.34
N ALA A 587 -12.84 24.42 -1.72
CA ALA A 587 -14.20 23.97 -2.06
C ALA A 587 -14.92 24.89 -3.09
N ALA A 588 -14.28 25.97 -3.56
CA ALA A 588 -14.83 26.82 -4.61
C ALA A 588 -13.71 27.24 -5.57
N ASN A 589 -13.77 26.74 -6.81
CA ASN A 589 -13.08 27.19 -8.04
C ASN A 589 -11.65 27.74 -7.89
N GLN A 590 -10.67 27.00 -8.42
CA GLN A 590 -9.26 27.42 -8.58
C GLN A 590 -9.06 28.53 -9.63
N THR A 591 -9.75 29.66 -9.47
CA THR A 591 -9.39 30.93 -10.11
C THR A 591 -9.49 32.09 -9.12
N ALA A 592 -9.63 31.84 -7.83
CA ALA A 592 -9.62 32.91 -6.84
C ALA A 592 -8.16 33.35 -6.62
N ASP A 593 -7.78 34.47 -7.24
CA ASP A 593 -6.50 35.13 -6.98
C ASP A 593 -6.28 35.31 -5.48
N ALA A 594 -5.04 35.05 -5.03
CA ALA A 594 -4.63 35.31 -3.67
C ALA A 594 -4.89 36.79 -3.35
N LYS A 595 -5.78 37.06 -2.39
CA LYS A 595 -6.05 38.43 -1.95
C LYS A 595 -5.02 38.80 -0.89
N SER A 596 -4.56 40.04 -0.94
CA SER A 596 -3.60 40.54 0.04
C SER A 596 -3.92 41.96 0.49
N ALA A 597 -3.54 42.26 1.73
CA ALA A 597 -3.52 43.60 2.29
C ALA A 597 -2.08 43.93 2.70
N SER A 598 -1.56 45.05 2.20
CA SER A 598 -0.21 45.51 2.53
C SER A 598 -0.21 46.30 3.83
N PHE A 599 0.90 46.23 4.55
CA PHE A 599 1.18 47.09 5.69
C PHE A 599 2.63 47.55 5.66
N THR A 600 2.95 48.60 6.40
CA THR A 600 4.33 49.11 6.50
C THR A 600 4.76 49.10 7.96
N LEU A 601 5.89 48.47 8.24
CA LEU A 601 6.56 48.56 9.53
C LEU A 601 7.49 49.76 9.56
N LYS A 602 7.33 50.60 10.58
CA LYS A 602 8.33 51.61 10.92
C LYS A 602 9.54 50.92 11.56
N SER A 603 10.75 51.42 11.30
CA SER A 603 11.93 51.00 12.03
C SER A 603 11.85 51.47 13.48
N GLY A 604 12.37 50.66 14.41
CA GLY A 604 12.44 50.99 15.84
C GLY A 604 11.61 50.07 16.72
N ASP A 605 11.05 50.62 17.80
CA ASP A 605 10.40 49.87 18.87
C ASP A 605 9.01 49.29 18.51
N TRP A 606 8.43 48.56 19.47
CA TRP A 606 7.12 47.91 19.36
C TRP A 606 6.04 48.84 18.84
N GLN A 607 5.38 48.40 17.78
CA GLN A 607 4.22 49.07 17.20
C GLN A 607 3.07 48.08 17.08
N GLU A 608 1.85 48.58 17.27
CA GLU A 608 0.64 47.83 17.01
C GLU A 608 0.10 48.25 15.64
N LEU A 609 -0.08 47.27 14.76
CA LEU A 609 -0.70 47.47 13.47
C LEU A 609 -2.06 46.81 13.44
N THR A 610 -2.96 47.44 12.71
CA THR A 610 -4.26 46.89 12.35
C THR A 610 -4.33 46.84 10.83
N VAL A 611 -4.55 45.65 10.28
CA VAL A 611 -4.62 45.41 8.84
C VAL A 611 -6.00 44.85 8.52
N ASP A 612 -6.78 45.63 7.77
CA ASP A 612 -8.09 45.20 7.31
C ASP A 612 -7.94 44.19 6.17
N LEU A 613 -8.42 42.98 6.43
CA LEU A 613 -8.53 41.90 5.45
C LEU A 613 -9.93 42.00 4.84
N SER A 614 -10.06 42.74 3.74
CA SER A 614 -11.31 42.95 2.97
C SER A 614 -11.80 41.66 2.27
N ALA A 615 -11.92 40.58 3.05
CA ALA A 615 -12.33 39.27 2.61
C ALA A 615 -13.85 39.25 2.42
N THR A 616 -14.26 38.90 1.20
CA THR A 616 -15.67 38.71 0.82
C THR A 616 -16.12 37.25 0.98
N GLY A 617 -15.26 36.36 1.47
CA GLY A 617 -15.47 34.92 1.60
C GLY A 617 -14.60 34.30 2.71
N ALA A 618 -14.46 32.97 2.73
CA ALA A 618 -13.65 32.29 3.75
C ALA A 618 -12.15 32.63 3.61
N LEU A 619 -11.46 32.87 4.73
CA LEU A 619 -10.03 33.19 4.74
C LEU A 619 -9.11 31.99 4.45
N GLY A 620 -9.57 30.75 4.74
CA GLY A 620 -8.83 29.51 4.51
C GLY A 620 -7.43 29.51 5.14
N ILE A 621 -6.37 29.72 4.35
CA ILE A 621 -4.99 29.86 4.83
C ILE A 621 -4.62 31.34 4.84
N VAL A 622 -4.12 31.82 5.99
CA VAL A 622 -3.58 33.18 6.11
C VAL A 622 -2.06 33.10 6.22
N ARG A 623 -1.36 33.94 5.45
CA ARG A 623 0.10 34.06 5.41
C ARG A 623 0.48 35.50 5.74
N VAL A 624 1.38 35.69 6.70
CA VAL A 624 1.92 36.99 7.07
C VAL A 624 3.37 37.07 6.59
N TYR A 625 3.61 37.98 5.64
CA TYR A 625 4.91 38.30 5.08
C TYR A 625 5.46 39.53 5.79
N PHE A 626 6.37 39.31 6.72
CA PHE A 626 7.14 40.37 7.38
C PHE A 626 8.38 40.74 6.53
N PRO A 627 8.87 42.00 6.60
CA PRO A 627 10.11 42.42 5.95
C PRO A 627 11.35 41.88 6.70
N ALA A 628 11.49 40.56 6.76
CA ALA A 628 12.50 39.87 7.56
C ALA A 628 13.74 39.40 6.76
N GLN A 629 13.89 39.85 5.51
CA GLN A 629 14.96 39.39 4.61
C GLN A 629 16.35 39.94 4.99
N THR A 630 16.40 41.13 5.58
CA THR A 630 17.67 41.81 5.90
C THR A 630 17.93 41.88 7.40
N GLN A 631 16.88 41.95 8.21
CA GLN A 631 16.95 41.96 9.68
C GLN A 631 15.76 41.17 10.25
N PRO A 632 15.91 40.49 11.41
CA PRO A 632 14.81 39.78 12.03
C PRO A 632 13.64 40.70 12.39
N VAL A 633 12.43 40.14 12.36
CA VAL A 633 11.21 40.78 12.85
C VAL A 633 10.73 40.05 14.08
N GLU A 634 10.39 40.82 15.13
CA GLU A 634 9.90 40.27 16.38
C GLU A 634 8.40 40.52 16.52
N VAL A 635 7.68 39.54 17.04
CA VAL A 635 6.22 39.53 17.19
C VAL A 635 5.89 39.08 18.61
N ASP A 636 5.16 39.92 19.32
CA ASP A 636 4.71 39.65 20.69
C ASP A 636 3.36 38.89 20.65
N TRP A 637 2.40 39.42 19.92
CA TRP A 637 1.12 38.75 19.71
C TRP A 637 0.52 39.08 18.34
N MET A 638 -0.32 38.17 17.87
CA MET A 638 -1.18 38.36 16.70
C MET A 638 -2.63 38.04 17.06
N GLU A 639 -3.56 38.72 16.44
CA GLU A 639 -4.99 38.56 16.69
C GLU A 639 -5.78 38.68 15.39
N LEU A 640 -6.51 37.63 15.03
CA LEU A 640 -7.46 37.64 13.93
C LEU A 640 -8.87 37.84 14.50
N LYS A 641 -9.53 38.92 14.06
CA LYS A 641 -10.93 39.20 14.39
C LYS A 641 -11.81 39.11 13.14
N SER A 642 -12.94 38.43 13.25
CA SER A 642 -13.96 38.36 12.20
C SER A 642 -15.36 38.27 12.84
N GLY A 643 -16.19 39.29 12.62
CA GLY A 643 -17.46 39.43 13.34
C GLY A 643 -17.25 39.50 14.86
N GLN A 644 -17.90 38.60 15.60
CA GLN A 644 -17.75 38.44 17.06
C GLN A 644 -16.65 37.45 17.46
N ASN A 645 -16.05 36.75 16.50
CA ASN A 645 -15.01 35.76 16.78
C ASN A 645 -13.63 36.42 16.81
N THR A 646 -12.87 36.14 17.85
CA THR A 646 -11.48 36.57 18.01
C THR A 646 -10.61 35.35 18.27
N ARG A 647 -9.53 35.21 17.49
CA ARG A 647 -8.46 34.23 17.74
C ARG A 647 -7.16 35.00 17.96
N ARG A 648 -6.55 34.83 19.13
CA ARG A 648 -5.31 35.51 19.53
C ARG A 648 -4.23 34.48 19.82
N TRP A 649 -3.02 34.78 19.39
CA TRP A 649 -1.79 34.06 19.69
C TRP A 649 -0.89 35.02 20.46
N ASN A 650 -0.47 34.61 21.65
CA ASN A 650 0.58 35.29 22.40
C ASN A 650 1.76 34.34 22.35
N PHE A 651 2.86 34.80 21.75
CA PHE A 651 4.06 33.98 21.67
C PHE A 651 4.75 33.96 23.03
#